data_AF-A0AAT9FPQ5-F1
#
_entry.id   AF-A0AAT9FPQ5-F1
#
_cell.length_a   1.000
_cell.length_b   1.000
_cell.length_c   1.000
_cell.angle_alpha   90.00
_cell.angle_beta   90.00
_cell.angle_gamma   90.00
#
_symmetry.space_group_name_H-M   'P 1'
#
loop_
_entity.id
_entity.type
_entity.pdbx_description
1 polymer ?
#
loop_
_entity_poly.entity_id
_entity_poly.type
_entity_poly.pdbx_seq_one_letter_code
_entity_poly.pdbx_strand_id
1 'polypeptide(L)'
;MRYTQFIASFSLAVVTATAAPNYEDDIFPIFEKSCNNCHNPDKQKGDLDLTSYSALMRGGSGGKVAEPGEGADSKIYGVITHTLKPKMPPKGEKLSKKDADLIRAWIDAGLLENKTGKPKKKSKPSFSISAAPSAGKPDGPPPMPSHLLLEPVVETPRATAVTDMAVSPWAPLLAVTGQRQVLLYNTSNLQLVGILPFDYGQPASLSFHASGKYLLAGGGVGGKSGTTVTWEIETGKQILTAGKDFDSVLAASLRADLGGVSLGGPGKRVKLWNTSTDEELISIKKHTDWVTQLSYSPDGVLLASGGRGGGVYVWEAETGNEFYELRGHKAGITGLAWRSDSNLLASASEDGDVLIWNMQNGKQVKKITAHGGGVLSLDWNKNGGGFMVTSGRDKKVKIWKPDFNLAKELPPFPSMVTEVVISQDGKRVFAADLSGVITVWDPATAKQIGTIASNPPSIAARIKHIQGQLVSLPVKVAELKKAFSEKEAARNAAKAELDKAEQGHRQAIEQHKKLMAERGKLDAQLKASYAKIKEFGKVREQRQNELKQAREELNKHNTAIAAVRREMQQAETETQKLTAEEKALVAHEEKARKLAEAKPEDAPAQQAAAKAKADLENHRKKLGEQKNLTQQKSTALVQLTEQQKGPGNKLAEAEKHWKQVSEQWQAMHTKIKPVQDQRNGLNQPINDVYKQLKGFEQGIKPAKEKLAKAEEAMNKPKAEYEALQRSLTNNQRELHHWQAAAVNTDALRLGKEAEDLAKQHHSRMDAFTALAKEVQELKDPAKLKEKTAELNKLRREIDQAAPTVIEKSNQAKAKQQEYLGKLSVAGAK
;
A
#
# COMPACT_ATOMS: atom_id res chain seq x y z
N MET A 1 -50.28 -0.87 16.91
CA MET A 1 -51.30 -1.83 17.39
C MET A 1 -50.62 -2.94 18.19
N ARG A 2 -50.45 -2.73 19.50
CA ARG A 2 -50.18 -3.73 20.56
C ARG A 2 -50.40 -3.00 21.90
N TYR A 3 -51.64 -2.66 22.21
CA TYR A 3 -52.05 -1.98 23.44
C TYR A 3 -53.54 -2.27 23.67
N THR A 4 -53.87 -3.54 23.89
CA THR A 4 -55.23 -3.99 24.24
C THR A 4 -55.15 -5.46 24.63
N GLN A 5 -54.57 -5.75 25.80
CA GLN A 5 -54.78 -6.99 26.56
C GLN A 5 -53.92 -6.92 27.83
N PHE A 6 -54.43 -6.27 28.87
CA PHE A 6 -54.01 -6.50 30.26
C PHE A 6 -55.09 -5.97 31.20
N ILE A 7 -56.26 -6.62 31.17
CA ILE A 7 -57.24 -6.56 32.27
C ILE A 7 -57.76 -8.00 32.45
N ALA A 8 -57.22 -8.69 33.45
CA ALA A 8 -57.83 -9.90 34.00
C ALA A 8 -57.35 -10.11 35.45
N SER A 9 -58.26 -9.84 36.38
CA SER A 9 -58.49 -10.57 37.63
C SER A 9 -57.32 -10.70 38.64
N PHE A 10 -57.23 -9.75 39.57
CA PHE A 10 -56.59 -10.00 40.88
C PHE A 10 -57.69 -10.35 41.90
N SER A 11 -57.70 -11.61 42.33
CA SER A 11 -58.43 -12.05 43.53
C SER A 11 -57.59 -11.70 44.76
N LEU A 12 -58.15 -10.96 45.72
CA LEU A 12 -57.50 -10.69 47.00
C LEU A 12 -57.38 -11.98 47.81
N ALA A 13 -56.17 -12.52 47.92
CA ALA A 13 -55.78 -13.35 49.06
C ALA A 13 -55.15 -12.42 50.10
N VAL A 14 -55.80 -12.28 51.26
CA VAL A 14 -55.23 -11.61 52.42
C VAL A 14 -54.12 -12.51 52.97
N VAL A 15 -52.88 -12.22 52.61
CA VAL A 15 -51.70 -12.70 53.33
C VAL A 15 -51.46 -11.69 54.44
N THR A 16 -51.64 -12.10 55.69
CA THR A 16 -51.17 -11.35 56.85
C THR A 16 -49.65 -11.24 56.76
N ALA A 17 -49.15 -10.07 56.36
CA ALA A 17 -47.72 -9.79 56.34
C ALA A 17 -47.19 -9.75 57.79
N THR A 18 -46.39 -10.74 58.17
CA THR A 18 -45.48 -10.59 59.31
C THR A 18 -44.54 -9.43 59.00
N ALA A 19 -44.37 -8.50 59.96
CA ALA A 19 -43.47 -7.36 59.78
C ALA A 19 -42.07 -7.85 59.37
N ALA A 20 -41.48 -7.19 58.36
CA ALA A 20 -40.15 -7.54 57.90
C ALA A 20 -39.12 -7.29 59.02
N PRO A 21 -38.12 -8.17 59.19
CA PRO A 21 -37.11 -8.00 60.23
C PRO A 21 -36.30 -6.71 60.02
N ASN A 22 -35.81 -6.12 61.10
CA ASN A 22 -35.05 -4.87 61.11
C ASN A 22 -33.76 -4.96 61.93
N TYR A 23 -32.86 -3.99 61.72
CA TYR A 23 -31.53 -4.04 62.32
C TYR A 23 -31.58 -3.90 63.84
N GLU A 24 -32.26 -2.88 64.35
CA GLU A 24 -32.27 -2.55 65.79
C GLU A 24 -32.89 -3.66 66.64
N ASP A 25 -34.04 -4.20 66.25
CA ASP A 25 -34.78 -5.16 67.08
C ASP A 25 -34.37 -6.62 66.83
N ASP A 26 -34.09 -6.99 65.58
CA ASP A 26 -34.01 -8.41 65.17
C ASP A 26 -32.57 -8.88 64.90
N ILE A 27 -31.71 -8.00 64.38
CA ILE A 27 -30.37 -8.38 63.91
C ILE A 27 -29.26 -7.97 64.89
N PHE A 28 -29.36 -6.77 65.46
CA PHE A 28 -28.40 -6.28 66.43
C PHE A 28 -28.23 -7.23 67.64
N PRO A 29 -29.30 -7.83 68.22
CA PRO A 29 -29.13 -8.81 69.31
C PRO A 29 -28.30 -10.04 68.92
N ILE A 30 -28.34 -10.45 67.63
CA ILE A 30 -27.52 -11.56 67.12
C ILE A 30 -26.05 -11.14 67.07
N PHE A 31 -25.77 -9.94 66.55
CA PHE A 31 -24.41 -9.41 66.48
C PHE A 31 -23.84 -9.10 67.85
N GLU A 32 -24.63 -8.56 68.77
CA GLU A 32 -24.24 -8.33 70.15
C GLU A 32 -23.81 -9.63 70.84
N LYS A 33 -24.59 -10.69 70.68
CA LYS A 33 -24.30 -12.00 71.27
C LYS A 33 -23.08 -12.69 70.66
N SER A 34 -22.88 -12.59 69.34
CA SER A 34 -22.00 -13.52 68.60
C SER A 34 -20.85 -12.86 67.84
N CYS A 35 -20.88 -11.54 67.60
CA CYS A 35 -19.98 -10.86 66.68
C CYS A 35 -19.28 -9.64 67.29
N ASN A 36 -19.95 -8.88 68.14
CA ASN A 36 -19.47 -7.58 68.66
C ASN A 36 -18.27 -7.72 69.60
N ASN A 37 -17.94 -8.92 70.09
CA ASN A 37 -16.69 -9.14 70.82
C ASN A 37 -15.42 -8.94 69.97
N CYS A 38 -15.52 -9.04 68.64
CA CYS A 38 -14.40 -8.90 67.69
C CYS A 38 -14.66 -7.89 66.55
N HIS A 39 -15.88 -7.33 66.46
CA HIS A 39 -16.32 -6.37 65.45
C HIS A 39 -17.02 -5.19 66.13
N ASN A 40 -16.26 -4.41 66.90
CA ASN A 40 -16.72 -3.22 67.61
C ASN A 40 -15.76 -2.04 67.38
N PRO A 41 -16.10 -0.80 67.80
CA PRO A 41 -15.27 0.38 67.54
C PRO A 41 -13.82 0.27 68.04
N ASP A 42 -13.57 -0.44 69.15
CA ASP A 42 -12.23 -0.59 69.74
C ASP A 42 -11.44 -1.77 69.14
N LYS A 43 -12.16 -2.74 68.54
CA LYS A 43 -11.61 -3.98 67.96
C LYS A 43 -12.35 -4.29 66.67
N GLN A 44 -11.85 -3.73 65.56
CA GLN A 44 -12.40 -3.90 64.22
C GLN A 44 -11.59 -4.91 63.41
N LYS A 45 -11.73 -6.22 63.69
CA LYS A 45 -11.04 -7.22 62.86
C LYS A 45 -11.57 -7.17 61.43
N GLY A 46 -10.68 -6.98 60.45
CA GLY A 46 -11.07 -6.75 59.05
C GLY A 46 -11.75 -5.40 58.83
N ASP A 47 -11.46 -4.42 59.69
CA ASP A 47 -11.99 -3.04 59.67
C ASP A 47 -13.52 -2.96 59.68
N LEU A 48 -14.18 -4.01 60.21
CA LEU A 48 -15.63 -4.15 60.25
C LEU A 48 -16.15 -3.90 61.67
N ASP A 49 -17.14 -3.00 61.77
CA ASP A 49 -17.88 -2.69 62.98
C ASP A 49 -19.38 -3.01 62.77
N LEU A 50 -19.92 -3.88 63.63
CA LEU A 50 -21.29 -4.38 63.59
C LEU A 50 -22.14 -3.82 64.73
N THR A 51 -21.65 -2.80 65.45
CA THR A 51 -22.35 -2.22 66.60
C THR A 51 -23.39 -1.16 66.22
N SER A 52 -23.36 -0.64 64.99
CA SER A 52 -24.37 0.28 64.48
C SER A 52 -24.72 0.00 63.02
N TYR A 53 -25.96 0.30 62.63
CA TYR A 53 -26.42 0.12 61.26
C TYR A 53 -25.54 0.91 60.28
N SER A 54 -25.22 2.15 60.62
CA SER A 54 -24.36 3.01 59.79
C SER A 54 -22.94 2.45 59.58
N ALA A 55 -22.36 1.80 60.60
CA ALA A 55 -21.05 1.19 60.52
C ALA A 55 -21.07 -0.12 59.72
N LEU A 56 -22.09 -0.96 59.93
CA LEU A 56 -22.30 -2.18 59.16
C LEU A 56 -22.45 -1.88 57.66
N MET A 57 -23.23 -0.85 57.33
CA MET A 57 -23.46 -0.44 55.94
C MET A 57 -22.22 0.16 55.27
N ARG A 58 -21.25 0.65 56.06
CA ARG A 58 -19.94 1.11 55.56
C ARG A 58 -19.07 -0.08 55.10
N GLY A 59 -19.28 -1.26 55.68
CA GLY A 59 -18.50 -2.46 55.40
C GLY A 59 -17.14 -2.46 56.10
N GLY A 60 -16.31 -3.44 55.76
CA GLY A 60 -14.92 -3.56 56.25
C GLY A 60 -13.92 -3.50 55.10
N SER A 61 -12.66 -3.91 55.34
CA SER A 61 -11.60 -3.91 54.32
C SER A 61 -11.87 -4.84 53.13
N GLY A 62 -12.81 -5.77 53.26
CA GLY A 62 -13.31 -6.63 52.17
C GLY A 62 -14.52 -6.06 51.41
N GLY A 63 -14.90 -4.79 51.62
CA GLY A 63 -16.06 -4.13 51.01
C GLY A 63 -17.36 -4.31 51.80
N LYS A 64 -18.50 -4.03 51.15
CA LYS A 64 -19.83 -4.18 51.75
C LYS A 64 -20.06 -5.63 52.18
N VAL A 65 -20.58 -5.80 53.39
CA VAL A 65 -20.85 -7.13 53.94
C VAL A 65 -22.29 -7.59 53.67
N ALA A 66 -23.21 -6.66 53.39
CA ALA A 66 -24.61 -6.94 53.09
C ALA A 66 -25.14 -6.03 51.98
N GLU A 67 -25.85 -6.61 51.01
CA GLU A 67 -26.44 -5.88 49.88
C GLU A 67 -27.97 -6.00 49.85
N PRO A 68 -28.72 -4.88 49.75
CA PRO A 68 -30.18 -4.93 49.79
C PRO A 68 -30.77 -5.82 48.70
N GLY A 69 -31.55 -6.83 49.11
CA GLY A 69 -32.22 -7.76 48.20
C GLY A 69 -31.37 -8.94 47.70
N GLU A 70 -30.17 -9.14 48.24
CA GLU A 70 -29.26 -10.26 47.91
C GLU A 70 -28.74 -10.97 49.17
N GLY A 71 -29.65 -11.49 49.99
CA GLY A 71 -29.32 -12.10 51.28
C GLY A 71 -28.49 -13.38 51.17
N ALA A 72 -28.69 -14.17 50.11
CA ALA A 72 -27.93 -15.40 49.89
C ALA A 72 -26.49 -15.15 49.40
N ASP A 73 -26.30 -14.10 48.60
CA ASP A 73 -25.03 -13.77 47.94
C ASP A 73 -24.21 -12.74 48.74
N SER A 74 -24.81 -12.16 49.78
CA SER A 74 -24.14 -11.23 50.70
C SER A 74 -22.99 -11.88 51.45
N LYS A 75 -21.84 -11.19 51.49
CA LYS A 75 -20.61 -11.67 52.13
C LYS A 75 -20.83 -12.08 53.60
N ILE A 76 -21.61 -11.31 54.36
CA ILE A 76 -21.92 -11.60 55.78
C ILE A 76 -22.63 -12.95 55.93
N TYR A 77 -23.56 -13.28 55.04
CA TYR A 77 -24.27 -14.54 55.07
C TYR A 77 -23.35 -15.71 54.70
N GLY A 78 -22.48 -15.52 53.70
CA GLY A 78 -21.55 -16.57 53.30
C GLY A 78 -20.47 -16.88 54.35
N VAL A 79 -19.98 -15.88 55.09
CA VAL A 79 -18.96 -16.10 56.14
C VAL A 79 -19.54 -16.72 57.42
N ILE A 80 -20.79 -16.39 57.80
CA ILE A 80 -21.45 -16.97 58.98
C ILE A 80 -22.03 -18.37 58.73
N THR A 81 -22.30 -18.72 57.46
CA THR A 81 -22.73 -20.08 57.06
C THR A 81 -21.57 -20.98 56.60
N HIS A 82 -20.34 -20.44 56.60
CA HIS A 82 -19.09 -21.10 56.21
C HIS A 82 -19.00 -21.52 54.73
N THR A 83 -19.75 -20.84 53.85
CA THR A 83 -19.68 -21.03 52.39
C THR A 83 -18.62 -20.14 51.73
N LEU A 84 -18.22 -19.05 52.37
CA LEU A 84 -17.13 -18.15 51.94
C LEU A 84 -15.96 -18.15 52.94
N LYS A 85 -14.74 -17.83 52.45
CA LYS A 85 -13.55 -17.61 53.28
C LYS A 85 -13.28 -16.10 53.42
N PRO A 86 -12.88 -15.59 54.60
CA PRO A 86 -12.64 -16.31 55.87
C PRO A 86 -13.95 -16.76 56.55
N LYS A 87 -13.89 -17.86 57.30
CA LYS A 87 -15.04 -18.38 58.07
C LYS A 87 -15.18 -17.63 59.40
N MET A 88 -16.41 -17.34 59.80
CA MET A 88 -16.71 -16.68 61.08
C MET A 88 -17.65 -17.55 61.92
N PRO A 89 -17.35 -17.81 63.22
CA PRO A 89 -16.11 -17.47 63.92
C PRO A 89 -14.90 -18.29 63.42
N PRO A 90 -13.66 -17.74 63.41
CA PRO A 90 -12.47 -18.42 62.84
C PRO A 90 -12.10 -19.75 63.52
N LYS A 91 -12.49 -19.93 64.79
CA LYS A 91 -12.31 -21.14 65.59
C LYS A 91 -13.62 -21.50 66.30
N GLY A 92 -14.68 -21.74 65.53
CA GLY A 92 -16.00 -22.09 66.07
C GLY A 92 -16.94 -22.66 65.01
N GLU A 93 -18.12 -23.09 65.44
CA GLU A 93 -19.18 -23.57 64.55
C GLU A 93 -19.88 -22.38 63.84
N LYS A 94 -20.50 -22.68 62.69
CA LYS A 94 -21.30 -21.70 61.94
C LYS A 94 -22.49 -21.21 62.79
N LEU A 95 -22.97 -20.01 62.48
CA LEU A 95 -24.13 -19.44 63.17
C LEU A 95 -25.36 -20.37 63.02
N SER A 96 -26.26 -20.35 64.01
CA SER A 96 -27.46 -21.18 63.98
C SER A 96 -28.26 -20.92 62.70
N LYS A 97 -28.87 -21.97 62.12
CA LYS A 97 -29.62 -21.84 60.87
C LYS A 97 -30.73 -20.77 60.99
N LYS A 98 -31.40 -20.72 62.13
CA LYS A 98 -32.46 -19.74 62.42
C LYS A 98 -31.93 -18.30 62.36
N ASP A 99 -30.80 -18.01 62.99
CA ASP A 99 -30.23 -16.65 63.04
C ASP A 99 -29.62 -16.25 61.69
N ALA A 100 -28.99 -17.20 60.98
CA ALA A 100 -28.49 -16.97 59.63
C ALA A 100 -29.63 -16.71 58.63
N ASP A 101 -30.73 -17.47 58.70
CA ASP A 101 -31.92 -17.28 57.88
C ASP A 101 -32.61 -15.93 58.20
N LEU A 102 -32.58 -15.48 59.47
CA LEU A 102 -33.09 -14.18 59.86
C LEU A 102 -32.25 -13.02 59.31
N ILE A 103 -30.92 -13.12 59.38
CA ILE A 103 -30.00 -12.17 58.74
C ILE A 103 -30.24 -12.12 57.24
N ARG A 104 -30.38 -13.29 56.59
CA ARG A 104 -30.71 -13.36 55.16
C ARG A 104 -32.04 -12.68 54.84
N ALA A 105 -33.09 -12.98 55.59
CA ALA A 105 -34.42 -12.41 55.39
C ALA A 105 -34.42 -10.88 55.57
N TRP A 106 -33.64 -10.35 56.52
CA TRP A 106 -33.44 -8.91 56.69
C TRP A 106 -32.71 -8.26 55.52
N ILE A 107 -31.69 -8.92 54.98
CA ILE A 107 -30.99 -8.46 53.78
C ILE A 107 -31.94 -8.47 52.57
N ASP A 108 -32.67 -9.56 52.37
CA ASP A 108 -33.67 -9.73 51.30
C ASP A 108 -34.80 -8.69 51.41
N ALA A 109 -35.18 -8.31 52.63
CA ALA A 109 -36.18 -7.28 52.92
C ALA A 109 -35.67 -5.83 52.72
N GLY A 110 -34.42 -5.65 52.27
CA GLY A 110 -33.87 -4.33 51.93
C GLY A 110 -33.19 -3.62 53.10
N LEU A 111 -32.59 -4.37 54.04
CA LEU A 111 -31.73 -3.84 55.10
C LEU A 111 -32.40 -2.72 55.92
N LEU A 112 -33.56 -3.00 56.49
CA LEU A 112 -34.31 -2.05 57.32
C LEU A 112 -33.53 -1.69 58.60
N GLU A 113 -33.38 -0.40 58.89
CA GLU A 113 -32.69 0.06 60.11
C GLU A 113 -33.58 -0.12 61.36
N ASN A 114 -34.82 0.37 61.28
CA ASN A 114 -35.83 0.28 62.35
C ASN A 114 -37.23 0.03 61.76
N LYS A 115 -38.24 -0.17 62.63
CA LYS A 115 -39.63 -0.46 62.22
C LYS A 115 -40.27 0.58 61.30
N THR A 116 -39.78 1.82 61.29
CA THR A 116 -40.28 2.93 60.46
C THR A 116 -39.41 3.21 59.23
N GLY A 117 -38.27 2.52 59.10
CA GLY A 117 -37.33 2.70 58.01
C GLY A 117 -37.91 2.27 56.67
N LYS A 118 -37.50 2.93 55.58
CA LYS A 118 -37.84 2.49 54.22
C LYS A 118 -36.85 1.43 53.76
N PRO A 119 -37.31 0.32 53.13
CA PRO A 119 -36.42 -0.67 52.53
C PRO A 119 -35.48 0.00 51.51
N LYS A 120 -34.18 -0.27 51.61
CA LYS A 120 -33.23 0.11 50.57
C LYS A 120 -33.52 -0.68 49.30
N LYS A 121 -33.67 0.02 48.18
CA LYS A 121 -33.94 -0.61 46.89
C LYS A 121 -32.69 -1.34 46.39
N LYS A 122 -32.89 -2.49 45.75
CA LYS A 122 -31.86 -3.19 44.99
C LYS A 122 -31.23 -2.22 43.99
N SER A 123 -29.92 -1.98 44.08
CA SER A 123 -29.18 -1.19 43.10
C SER A 123 -28.95 -2.02 41.85
N LYS A 124 -29.99 -2.26 41.06
CA LYS A 124 -29.83 -2.77 39.71
C LYS A 124 -29.78 -1.55 38.78
N PRO A 125 -28.72 -1.36 37.97
CA PRO A 125 -28.79 -0.37 36.90
C PRO A 125 -30.01 -0.64 36.05
N SER A 126 -30.69 0.43 35.64
CA SER A 126 -31.85 0.37 34.73
C SER A 126 -31.51 -0.32 33.41
N PHE A 127 -30.21 -0.55 33.16
CA PHE A 127 -29.67 -1.42 32.14
C PHE A 127 -28.42 -2.16 32.69
N SER A 128 -28.49 -3.48 32.84
CA SER A 128 -27.34 -4.33 33.19
C SER A 128 -26.77 -4.97 31.93
N ILE A 129 -25.52 -4.67 31.58
CA ILE A 129 -24.73 -5.56 30.73
C ILE A 129 -24.15 -6.64 31.64
N SER A 130 -24.44 -7.89 31.32
CA SER A 130 -23.76 -9.04 31.89
C SER A 130 -22.28 -9.04 31.46
N ALA A 131 -21.40 -9.21 32.44
CA ALA A 131 -19.94 -9.23 32.39
C ALA A 131 -19.28 -7.85 32.47
N ALA A 132 -18.54 -7.63 33.57
CA ALA A 132 -17.37 -6.77 33.56
C ALA A 132 -16.53 -7.11 32.33
N PRO A 133 -15.96 -6.13 31.61
CA PRO A 133 -15.20 -6.41 30.40
C PRO A 133 -14.13 -7.45 30.72
N SER A 134 -14.20 -8.60 30.05
CA SER A 134 -13.06 -9.51 29.98
C SER A 134 -11.89 -8.69 29.45
N ALA A 135 -10.71 -8.81 30.05
CA ALA A 135 -9.51 -8.15 29.57
C ALA A 135 -9.29 -8.46 28.07
N GLY A 136 -9.70 -7.56 27.18
CA GLY A 136 -9.70 -7.83 25.74
C GLY A 136 -10.70 -7.00 24.93
N LYS A 137 -10.50 -7.02 23.61
CA LYS A 137 -11.39 -6.40 22.63
C LYS A 137 -12.76 -7.11 22.66
N PRO A 138 -13.89 -6.38 22.74
CA PRO A 138 -15.23 -6.97 22.66
C PRO A 138 -15.45 -7.74 21.35
N ASP A 139 -16.22 -8.83 21.42
CA ASP A 139 -16.62 -9.62 20.24
C ASP A 139 -17.53 -8.81 19.30
N GLY A 140 -17.32 -9.00 17.99
CA GLY A 140 -18.10 -8.34 16.93
C GLY A 140 -17.40 -7.13 16.29
N PRO A 141 -18.03 -6.48 15.29
CA PRO A 141 -17.52 -5.26 14.71
C PRO A 141 -17.46 -4.15 15.78
N PRO A 142 -16.43 -3.29 15.75
CA PRO A 142 -16.32 -2.22 16.72
C PRO A 142 -17.49 -1.22 16.56
N PRO A 143 -18.06 -0.69 17.66
CA PRO A 143 -19.22 0.21 17.62
C PRO A 143 -18.90 1.48 16.81
N MET A 144 -19.75 1.79 15.83
CA MET A 144 -19.61 2.96 14.97
C MET A 144 -20.95 3.71 14.83
N PRO A 145 -20.92 5.05 14.74
CA PRO A 145 -22.10 5.85 14.41
C PRO A 145 -22.75 5.40 13.10
N SER A 146 -24.07 5.27 13.08
CA SER A 146 -24.83 4.87 11.89
C SER A 146 -25.49 6.07 11.19
N HIS A 147 -26.44 6.71 11.87
CA HIS A 147 -27.31 7.74 11.30
C HIS A 147 -27.49 8.93 12.25
N LEU A 148 -26.38 9.37 12.85
CA LEU A 148 -26.40 10.46 13.82
C LEU A 148 -26.63 11.82 13.17
N LEU A 149 -26.92 12.81 14.01
CA LEU A 149 -27.02 14.20 13.61
C LEU A 149 -25.67 14.66 13.04
N LEU A 150 -25.68 15.33 11.89
CA LEU A 150 -24.48 15.96 11.29
C LEU A 150 -24.58 17.48 11.24
N GLU A 151 -25.73 18.03 11.62
CA GLU A 151 -25.94 19.48 11.73
C GLU A 151 -25.37 19.99 13.05
N PRO A 152 -24.50 21.02 13.04
CA PRO A 152 -24.01 21.65 14.25
C PRO A 152 -25.16 22.19 15.10
N VAL A 153 -25.16 21.88 16.39
CA VAL A 153 -26.15 22.39 17.35
C VAL A 153 -25.91 23.88 17.63
N VAL A 154 -24.64 24.26 17.65
CA VAL A 154 -24.19 25.64 17.82
C VAL A 154 -23.21 25.97 16.71
N GLU A 155 -23.47 27.08 16.01
CA GLU A 155 -22.53 27.68 15.07
C GLU A 155 -21.93 28.94 15.69
N THR A 156 -20.60 29.00 15.72
CA THR A 156 -19.89 30.22 16.11
C THR A 156 -19.09 30.79 14.95
N PRO A 157 -18.90 32.12 14.89
CA PRO A 157 -18.07 32.74 13.86
C PRO A 157 -16.59 32.32 13.90
N ARG A 158 -16.12 31.80 15.05
CA ARG A 158 -14.74 31.37 15.26
C ARG A 158 -14.74 30.06 16.02
N ALA A 159 -13.77 29.19 15.70
CA ALA A 159 -13.48 28.02 16.50
C ALA A 159 -12.95 28.44 17.88
N THR A 160 -13.20 27.61 18.89
CA THR A 160 -12.62 27.74 20.22
C THR A 160 -11.63 26.63 20.47
N ALA A 161 -10.74 26.86 21.45
CA ALA A 161 -9.84 25.83 21.95
C ALA A 161 -10.61 24.55 22.28
N VAL A 162 -10.07 23.42 21.82
CA VAL A 162 -10.58 22.10 22.17
C VAL A 162 -10.14 21.82 23.60
N THR A 163 -11.11 21.57 24.48
CA THR A 163 -10.87 21.29 25.89
C THR A 163 -10.46 19.84 26.12
N ASP A 164 -11.01 18.91 25.34
CA ASP A 164 -10.63 17.50 25.39
C ASP A 164 -10.90 16.77 24.05
N MET A 165 -10.16 15.69 23.83
CA MET A 165 -10.33 14.74 22.74
C MET A 165 -10.21 13.33 23.29
N ALA A 166 -11.08 12.43 22.85
CA ALA A 166 -11.00 11.03 23.22
C ALA A 166 -11.08 10.16 21.97
N VAL A 167 -10.33 9.07 21.94
CA VAL A 167 -10.36 8.10 20.84
C VAL A 167 -10.98 6.79 21.33
N SER A 168 -11.84 6.20 20.50
CA SER A 168 -12.42 4.90 20.82
C SER A 168 -11.33 3.84 20.91
N PRO A 169 -11.34 2.96 21.94
CA PRO A 169 -10.33 1.92 22.07
C PRO A 169 -10.28 0.93 20.89
N TRP A 170 -11.41 0.74 20.19
CA TRP A 170 -11.56 -0.32 19.19
C TRP A 170 -12.00 0.16 17.81
N ALA A 171 -12.68 1.31 17.74
CA ALA A 171 -13.26 1.83 16.51
C ALA A 171 -12.40 2.98 15.94
N PRO A 172 -12.39 3.19 14.62
CA PRO A 172 -11.77 4.37 14.00
C PRO A 172 -12.59 5.64 14.29
N LEU A 173 -12.71 6.03 15.54
CA LEU A 173 -13.59 7.08 16.02
C LEU A 173 -12.88 7.99 17.01
N LEU A 174 -12.95 9.30 16.76
CA LEU A 174 -12.44 10.38 17.58
C LEU A 174 -13.62 11.25 18.03
N ALA A 175 -13.73 11.49 19.32
CA ALA A 175 -14.63 12.46 19.91
C ALA A 175 -13.86 13.75 20.23
N VAL A 176 -14.44 14.89 19.90
CA VAL A 176 -13.86 16.21 20.09
C VAL A 176 -14.88 17.10 20.78
N THR A 177 -14.48 17.78 21.85
CA THR A 177 -15.33 18.79 22.50
C THR A 177 -15.54 19.99 21.60
N GLY A 178 -16.81 20.32 21.33
CA GLY A 178 -17.23 21.57 20.71
C GLY A 178 -18.10 22.38 21.66
N GLN A 179 -18.57 23.55 21.22
CA GLN A 179 -19.42 24.38 22.07
C GLN A 179 -20.81 23.76 22.23
N ARG A 180 -21.16 23.37 23.46
CA ARG A 180 -22.43 22.68 23.80
C ARG A 180 -22.71 21.42 22.98
N GLN A 181 -21.67 20.79 22.42
CA GLN A 181 -21.80 19.60 21.58
C GLN A 181 -20.49 18.80 21.57
N VAL A 182 -20.58 17.53 21.24
CA VAL A 182 -19.41 16.66 21.00
C VAL A 182 -19.43 16.22 19.55
N LEU A 183 -18.32 16.44 18.84
CA LEU A 183 -18.17 16.10 17.43
C LEU A 183 -17.49 14.74 17.31
N LEU A 184 -18.03 13.86 16.47
CA LEU A 184 -17.50 12.54 16.21
C LEU A 184 -16.91 12.47 14.80
N TYR A 185 -15.61 12.19 14.70
CA TYR A 185 -14.88 12.06 13.45
C TYR A 185 -14.40 10.63 13.25
N ASN A 186 -14.48 10.14 12.03
CA ASN A 186 -13.83 8.88 11.66
C ASN A 186 -12.32 9.12 11.47
N THR A 187 -11.49 8.42 12.23
CA THR A 187 -10.04 8.66 12.26
C THR A 187 -9.36 8.27 10.94
N SER A 188 -9.93 7.34 10.17
CA SER A 188 -9.34 6.81 8.94
C SER A 188 -9.56 7.72 7.73
N ASN A 189 -10.77 8.27 7.58
CA ASN A 189 -11.13 9.11 6.44
C ASN A 189 -11.34 10.59 6.79
N LEU A 190 -11.25 10.96 8.07
CA LEU A 190 -11.39 12.33 8.60
C LEU A 190 -12.78 12.95 8.41
N GLN A 191 -13.79 12.15 8.07
CA GLN A 191 -15.16 12.64 7.90
C GLN A 191 -15.88 12.77 9.25
N LEU A 192 -16.74 13.78 9.35
CA LEU A 192 -17.68 13.92 10.47
C LEU A 192 -18.75 12.84 10.33
N VAL A 193 -18.91 12.01 11.36
CA VAL A 193 -19.84 10.87 11.39
C VAL A 193 -20.97 11.04 12.40
N GLY A 194 -20.89 12.04 13.28
CA GLY A 194 -21.97 12.38 14.20
C GLY A 194 -21.67 13.61 15.04
N ILE A 195 -22.73 14.19 15.58
CA ILE A 195 -22.72 15.28 16.55
C ILE A 195 -23.67 14.88 17.67
N LEU A 196 -23.16 14.91 18.90
CA LEU A 196 -23.92 14.63 20.11
C LEU A 196 -24.19 15.97 20.83
N PRO A 197 -25.46 16.41 20.93
CA PRO A 197 -25.81 17.62 21.68
C PRO A 197 -25.47 17.47 23.17
N PHE A 198 -24.89 18.51 23.77
CA PHE A 198 -24.65 18.59 25.21
C PHE A 198 -25.39 19.79 25.79
N ASP A 199 -26.61 19.56 26.26
CA ASP A 199 -27.53 20.62 26.67
C ASP A 199 -27.18 21.28 28.02
N TYR A 200 -26.21 20.74 28.76
CA TYR A 200 -25.90 21.11 30.15
C TYR A 200 -24.79 22.16 30.31
N GLY A 201 -24.30 22.76 29.22
CA GLY A 201 -23.26 23.78 29.24
C GLY A 201 -22.12 23.46 28.28
N GLN A 202 -20.87 23.67 28.70
CA GLN A 202 -19.70 23.31 27.89
C GLN A 202 -19.16 21.94 28.29
N PRO A 203 -18.96 21.01 27.35
CA PRO A 203 -18.22 19.78 27.63
C PRO A 203 -16.76 20.11 27.89
N ALA A 204 -16.20 19.58 28.97
CA ALA A 204 -14.84 19.83 29.42
C ALA A 204 -13.96 18.57 29.43
N SER A 205 -14.55 17.39 29.58
CA SER A 205 -13.85 16.11 29.52
C SER A 205 -14.64 15.07 28.72
N LEU A 206 -13.93 14.16 28.07
CA LEU A 206 -14.44 13.06 27.26
C LEU A 206 -13.77 11.76 27.67
N SER A 207 -14.56 10.70 27.78
CA SER A 207 -14.02 9.38 28.11
C SER A 207 -14.83 8.29 27.41
N PHE A 208 -14.17 7.50 26.57
CA PHE A 208 -14.77 6.28 26.05
C PHE A 208 -14.77 5.20 27.12
N HIS A 209 -15.89 4.51 27.24
CA HIS A 209 -15.96 3.28 28.00
C HIS A 209 -15.07 2.20 27.38
N ALA A 210 -14.54 1.29 28.20
CA ALA A 210 -13.63 0.22 27.75
C ALA A 210 -14.23 -0.66 26.63
N SER A 211 -15.56 -0.81 26.56
CA SER A 211 -16.22 -1.52 25.46
C SER A 211 -16.26 -0.75 24.12
N GLY A 212 -15.96 0.54 24.12
CA GLY A 212 -16.11 1.43 22.96
C GLY A 212 -17.57 1.76 22.59
N LYS A 213 -18.57 1.15 23.24
CA LYS A 213 -20.00 1.38 22.96
C LYS A 213 -20.54 2.69 23.50
N TYR A 214 -19.91 3.20 24.56
CA TYR A 214 -20.37 4.37 25.28
C TYR A 214 -19.31 5.44 25.32
N LEU A 215 -19.76 6.68 25.22
CA LEU A 215 -18.95 7.88 25.41
C LEU A 215 -19.57 8.71 26.52
N LEU A 216 -18.75 9.04 27.51
CA LEU A 216 -19.06 9.98 28.58
C LEU A 216 -18.52 11.35 28.19
N ALA A 217 -19.31 12.39 28.44
CA ALA A 217 -18.81 13.76 28.56
C ALA A 217 -19.12 14.31 29.95
N GLY A 218 -18.11 14.89 30.60
CA GLY A 218 -18.26 15.73 31.78
C GLY A 218 -18.23 17.20 31.38
N GLY A 219 -19.10 18.01 31.94
CA GLY A 219 -19.12 19.44 31.61
C GLY A 219 -20.13 20.22 32.44
N GLY A 220 -20.37 21.46 32.06
CA GLY A 220 -21.27 22.32 32.79
C GLY A 220 -21.17 23.80 32.46
N VAL A 221 -21.78 24.59 33.33
CA VAL A 221 -21.66 26.05 33.37
C VAL A 221 -20.85 26.38 34.63
N GLY A 222 -19.67 26.94 34.44
CA GLY A 222 -18.77 27.33 35.53
C GLY A 222 -19.49 28.16 36.60
N GLY A 223 -19.27 27.81 37.87
CA GLY A 223 -19.88 28.42 39.05
C GLY A 223 -21.40 28.23 39.20
N LYS A 224 -22.04 27.44 38.33
CA LYS A 224 -23.50 27.28 38.33
C LYS A 224 -23.97 25.84 38.38
N SER A 225 -23.42 24.98 37.53
CA SER A 225 -23.88 23.59 37.43
C SER A 225 -22.87 22.74 36.66
N GLY A 226 -22.70 21.49 37.07
CA GLY A 226 -21.96 20.49 36.30
C GLY A 226 -22.67 19.16 36.34
N THR A 227 -22.51 18.40 35.26
CA THR A 227 -23.00 17.03 35.19
C THR A 227 -22.21 16.20 34.19
N THR A 228 -22.50 14.90 34.18
CA THR A 228 -21.99 13.99 33.17
C THR A 228 -23.13 13.42 32.34
N VAL A 229 -22.87 13.24 31.05
CA VAL A 229 -23.81 12.67 30.08
C VAL A 229 -23.12 11.51 29.38
N THR A 230 -23.79 10.37 29.30
CA THR A 230 -23.31 9.21 28.54
C THR A 230 -24.22 8.94 27.35
N TRP A 231 -23.63 8.77 26.17
CA TRP A 231 -24.33 8.34 24.97
C TRP A 231 -23.92 6.93 24.57
N GLU A 232 -24.87 6.20 23.99
CA GLU A 232 -24.58 5.04 23.16
C GLU A 232 -24.13 5.53 21.77
N ILE A 233 -22.97 5.08 21.30
CA ILE A 233 -22.32 5.61 20.09
C ILE A 233 -23.07 5.27 18.80
N GLU A 234 -23.65 4.08 18.69
CA GLU A 234 -24.29 3.62 17.45
C GLU A 234 -25.57 4.41 17.13
N THR A 235 -26.35 4.70 18.17
CA THR A 235 -27.66 5.37 18.08
C THR A 235 -27.58 6.86 18.42
N GLY A 236 -26.53 7.29 19.11
CA GLY A 236 -26.39 8.65 19.67
C GLY A 236 -27.38 8.94 20.79
N LYS A 237 -28.09 7.94 21.28
CA LYS A 237 -29.07 8.10 22.35
C LYS A 237 -28.35 8.41 23.65
N GLN A 238 -28.79 9.45 24.33
CA GLN A 238 -28.40 9.73 25.71
C GLN A 238 -29.01 8.65 26.61
N ILE A 239 -28.16 7.84 27.22
CA ILE A 239 -28.58 6.71 28.08
C ILE A 239 -28.49 7.02 29.57
N LEU A 240 -27.63 7.98 29.94
CA LEU A 240 -27.38 8.33 31.33
C LEU A 240 -27.10 9.83 31.45
N THR A 241 -27.67 10.43 32.48
CA THR A 241 -27.20 11.69 33.07
C THR A 241 -26.95 11.39 34.54
N ALA A 242 -25.73 11.61 34.99
CA ALA A 242 -25.35 11.26 36.35
C ALA A 242 -24.40 12.29 36.95
N GLY A 243 -24.55 12.48 38.25
CA GLY A 243 -23.69 13.36 39.02
C GLY A 243 -24.04 14.82 38.82
N LYS A 244 -24.63 15.41 39.86
CA LYS A 244 -24.93 16.85 39.89
C LYS A 244 -23.87 17.55 40.75
N ASP A 245 -23.15 18.47 40.14
CA ASP A 245 -22.22 19.36 40.82
C ASP A 245 -22.68 20.82 40.71
N PHE A 246 -22.26 21.65 41.65
CA PHE A 246 -22.59 23.08 41.71
C PHE A 246 -21.67 23.94 40.83
N ASP A 247 -20.64 23.32 40.26
CA ASP A 247 -19.70 23.92 39.32
C ASP A 247 -19.48 22.94 38.14
N SER A 248 -18.85 23.39 37.06
CA SER A 248 -18.55 22.56 35.90
C SER A 248 -17.69 21.36 36.29
N VAL A 249 -18.08 20.18 35.80
CA VAL A 249 -17.24 18.97 35.89
C VAL A 249 -16.08 19.14 34.93
N LEU A 250 -14.85 19.16 35.46
CA LEU A 250 -13.62 19.33 34.66
C LEU A 250 -13.05 17.99 34.22
N ALA A 251 -13.23 16.95 35.04
CA ALA A 251 -12.79 15.61 34.74
C ALA A 251 -13.88 14.60 35.08
N ALA A 252 -14.14 13.68 34.16
CA ALA A 252 -15.11 12.61 34.37
C ALA A 252 -14.64 11.34 33.69
N SER A 253 -14.92 10.20 34.32
CA SER A 253 -14.66 8.88 33.73
C SER A 253 -15.71 7.87 34.18
N LEU A 254 -16.04 6.93 33.30
CA LEU A 254 -17.08 5.92 33.53
C LEU A 254 -16.45 4.61 33.97
N ARG A 255 -16.98 4.01 35.04
CA ARG A 255 -16.50 2.72 35.55
C ARG A 255 -16.78 1.61 34.51
N ALA A 256 -15.89 0.63 34.44
CA ALA A 256 -15.91 -0.43 33.42
C ALA A 256 -17.15 -1.35 33.49
N ASP A 257 -17.82 -1.42 34.65
CA ASP A 257 -19.06 -2.17 34.86
C ASP A 257 -20.32 -1.31 34.65
N LEU A 258 -20.17 -0.05 34.27
CA LEU A 258 -21.21 0.97 34.16
C LEU A 258 -21.96 1.26 35.47
N GLY A 259 -21.52 0.71 36.61
CA GLY A 259 -22.19 0.85 37.91
C GLY A 259 -21.92 2.19 38.60
N GLY A 260 -20.89 2.92 38.15
CA GLY A 260 -20.59 4.25 38.66
C GLY A 260 -19.91 5.19 37.68
N VAL A 261 -20.05 6.49 37.92
CA VAL A 261 -19.30 7.56 37.26
C VAL A 261 -18.47 8.32 38.30
N SER A 262 -17.21 8.58 37.97
CA SER A 262 -16.33 9.43 38.77
C SER A 262 -16.27 10.81 38.17
N LEU A 263 -16.39 11.84 39.01
CA LEU A 263 -16.30 13.23 38.59
C LEU A 263 -15.45 14.07 39.54
N GLY A 264 -14.81 15.08 38.96
CA GLY A 264 -13.91 16.01 39.62
C GLY A 264 -14.01 17.40 38.99
N GLY A 265 -13.71 18.42 39.79
CA GLY A 265 -13.80 19.81 39.35
C GLY A 265 -13.33 20.80 40.41
N PRO A 266 -13.83 22.05 40.36
CA PRO A 266 -13.41 23.12 41.27
C PRO A 266 -13.70 22.85 42.75
N GLY A 267 -14.62 21.93 43.05
CA GLY A 267 -14.94 21.48 44.40
C GLY A 267 -13.82 20.69 45.11
N LYS A 268 -12.67 20.46 44.46
CA LYS A 268 -11.46 19.82 45.03
C LYS A 268 -11.68 18.40 45.57
N ARG A 269 -12.74 17.75 45.11
CA ARG A 269 -13.17 16.43 45.54
C ARG A 269 -13.24 15.51 44.35
N VAL A 270 -12.91 14.24 44.58
CA VAL A 270 -13.27 13.16 43.66
C VAL A 270 -14.59 12.60 44.18
N LYS A 271 -15.63 12.63 43.35
CA LYS A 271 -16.95 12.12 43.71
C LYS A 271 -17.26 10.91 42.84
N LEU A 272 -17.66 9.81 43.47
CA LEU A 272 -18.14 8.60 42.81
C LEU A 272 -19.65 8.57 42.95
N TRP A 273 -20.35 8.39 41.83
CA TRP A 273 -21.80 8.38 41.74
C TRP A 273 -22.29 7.04 41.24
N ASN A 274 -23.43 6.59 41.75
CA ASN A 274 -24.10 5.40 41.25
C ASN A 274 -24.93 5.76 40.01
N THR A 275 -24.72 5.06 38.90
CA THR A 275 -25.45 5.33 37.65
C THR A 275 -26.92 4.87 37.68
N SER A 276 -27.27 3.98 38.62
CA SER A 276 -28.60 3.38 38.74
C SER A 276 -29.55 4.23 39.57
N THR A 277 -29.03 4.75 40.69
CA THR A 277 -29.81 5.53 41.66
C THR A 277 -29.63 7.04 41.50
N ASP A 278 -28.63 7.47 40.73
CA ASP A 278 -28.18 8.87 40.64
C ASP A 278 -27.88 9.48 42.02
N GLU A 279 -27.27 8.67 42.89
CA GLU A 279 -26.85 9.08 44.23
C GLU A 279 -25.32 9.12 44.34
N GLU A 280 -24.81 10.09 45.09
CA GLU A 280 -23.40 10.15 45.45
C GLU A 280 -23.05 8.98 46.38
N LEU A 281 -22.15 8.11 45.93
CA LEU A 281 -21.66 6.97 46.72
C LEU A 281 -20.56 7.40 47.67
N ILE A 282 -19.57 8.13 47.16
CA ILE A 282 -18.35 8.50 47.87
C ILE A 282 -17.91 9.90 47.44
N SER A 283 -17.53 10.74 48.41
CA SER A 283 -16.87 12.02 48.15
C SER A 283 -15.52 12.06 48.88
N ILE A 284 -14.43 12.03 48.12
CA ILE A 284 -13.05 11.99 48.63
C ILE A 284 -12.47 13.42 48.68
N LYS A 285 -12.12 13.88 49.88
CA LYS A 285 -11.48 15.19 50.11
C LYS A 285 -9.99 15.02 50.41
N LYS A 286 -9.18 14.84 49.37
CA LYS A 286 -7.71 14.73 49.48
C LYS A 286 -6.97 15.79 48.68
N HIS A 287 -7.44 16.12 47.47
CA HIS A 287 -6.84 17.16 46.64
C HIS A 287 -6.90 18.53 47.32
N THR A 288 -5.80 19.29 47.22
CA THR A 288 -5.66 20.63 47.82
C THR A 288 -6.19 21.74 46.90
N ASP A 289 -6.38 21.42 45.62
CA ASP A 289 -6.91 22.31 44.60
C ASP A 289 -7.83 21.55 43.62
N TRP A 290 -8.27 22.20 42.54
CA TRP A 290 -9.19 21.64 41.55
C TRP A 290 -8.73 20.27 41.05
N VAL A 291 -9.68 19.33 40.95
CA VAL A 291 -9.41 18.04 40.30
C VAL A 291 -9.59 18.24 38.80
N THR A 292 -8.48 18.18 38.07
CA THR A 292 -8.41 18.51 36.64
C THR A 292 -8.37 17.27 35.76
N GLN A 293 -8.01 16.10 36.31
CA GLN A 293 -7.87 14.86 35.56
C GLN A 293 -8.43 13.67 36.34
N LEU A 294 -9.15 12.78 35.66
CA LEU A 294 -9.67 11.51 36.18
C LEU A 294 -9.65 10.46 35.08
N SER A 295 -9.12 9.28 35.38
CA SER A 295 -9.05 8.20 34.41
C SER A 295 -9.07 6.84 35.09
N TYR A 296 -10.07 6.02 34.76
CA TYR A 296 -10.06 4.60 35.15
C TYR A 296 -8.97 3.83 34.39
N SER A 297 -8.36 2.86 35.06
CA SER A 297 -7.47 1.91 34.41
C SER A 297 -8.25 1.05 33.39
N PRO A 298 -7.60 0.57 32.32
CA PRO A 298 -8.25 -0.27 31.30
C PRO A 298 -8.92 -1.54 31.84
N ASP A 299 -8.42 -2.10 32.94
CA ASP A 299 -9.03 -3.23 33.66
C ASP A 299 -10.20 -2.83 34.59
N GLY A 300 -10.42 -1.52 34.79
CA GLY A 300 -11.47 -0.98 35.64
C GLY A 300 -11.22 -1.08 37.15
N VAL A 301 -10.06 -1.60 37.59
CA VAL A 301 -9.75 -1.86 39.00
C VAL A 301 -9.33 -0.59 39.74
N LEU A 302 -8.64 0.32 39.07
CA LEU A 302 -8.07 1.53 39.66
C LEU A 302 -8.65 2.79 39.02
N LEU A 303 -8.73 3.86 39.82
CA LEU A 303 -9.05 5.21 39.37
C LEU A 303 -7.87 6.12 39.68
N ALA A 304 -7.27 6.73 38.65
CA ALA A 304 -6.27 7.78 38.85
C ALA A 304 -6.94 9.15 38.85
N SER A 305 -6.45 10.05 39.71
CA SER A 305 -6.90 11.44 39.82
C SER A 305 -5.72 12.40 39.90
N GLY A 306 -5.81 13.50 39.18
CA GLY A 306 -4.79 14.54 39.10
C GLY A 306 -5.40 15.91 39.45
N GLY A 307 -4.67 16.68 40.24
CA GLY A 307 -5.12 17.99 40.70
C GLY A 307 -4.24 19.14 40.21
N ARG A 308 -4.81 20.35 40.21
CA ARG A 308 -4.09 21.60 39.92
C ARG A 308 -2.98 21.91 40.94
N GLY A 309 -3.05 21.33 42.13
CA GLY A 309 -2.00 21.40 43.15
C GLY A 309 -0.82 20.44 42.91
N GLY A 310 -0.82 19.65 41.83
CA GLY A 310 0.25 18.70 41.48
C GLY A 310 0.15 17.33 42.15
N GLY A 311 -0.87 17.11 42.98
CA GLY A 311 -1.15 15.80 43.56
C GLY A 311 -1.68 14.82 42.52
N VAL A 312 -1.08 13.62 42.48
CA VAL A 312 -1.61 12.45 41.76
C VAL A 312 -1.94 11.37 42.78
N TYR A 313 -3.19 10.93 42.79
CA TYR A 313 -3.66 9.87 43.69
C TYR A 313 -4.35 8.78 42.89
N VAL A 314 -4.12 7.54 43.29
CA VAL A 314 -4.74 6.34 42.74
C VAL A 314 -5.64 5.73 43.80
N TRP A 315 -6.85 5.37 43.40
CA TRP A 315 -7.90 4.84 44.25
C TRP A 315 -8.33 3.46 43.76
N GLU A 316 -8.79 2.61 44.66
CA GLU A 316 -9.58 1.44 44.28
C GLU A 316 -10.92 1.90 43.69
N ALA A 317 -11.23 1.45 42.48
CA ALA A 317 -12.37 1.94 41.69
C ALA A 317 -13.74 1.68 42.31
N GLU A 318 -13.87 0.60 43.09
CA GLU A 318 -15.13 0.17 43.69
C GLU A 318 -15.40 0.86 45.04
N THR A 319 -14.38 0.97 45.88
CA THR A 319 -14.51 1.41 47.29
C THR A 319 -14.08 2.86 47.50
N GLY A 320 -13.35 3.45 46.55
CA GLY A 320 -12.72 4.77 46.70
C GLY A 320 -11.58 4.80 47.72
N ASN A 321 -11.10 3.65 48.20
CA ASN A 321 -9.96 3.58 49.10
C ASN A 321 -8.68 4.06 48.41
N GLU A 322 -7.81 4.74 49.16
CA GLU A 322 -6.51 5.17 48.64
C GLU A 322 -5.63 3.96 48.36
N PHE A 323 -5.18 3.82 47.12
CA PHE A 323 -4.27 2.77 46.68
C PHE A 323 -2.83 3.29 46.67
N TYR A 324 -2.58 4.45 46.05
CA TYR A 324 -1.29 5.13 46.09
C TYR A 324 -1.40 6.65 46.10
N GLU A 325 -0.48 7.30 46.80
CA GLU A 325 -0.13 8.71 46.64
C GLU A 325 1.17 8.82 45.82
N LEU A 326 1.08 9.37 44.61
CA LEU A 326 2.18 9.44 43.65
C LEU A 326 2.81 10.85 43.68
N ARG A 327 3.78 11.04 44.57
CA ARG A 327 4.45 12.34 44.80
C ARG A 327 5.61 12.57 43.83
N GLY A 328 5.60 13.69 43.11
CA GLY A 328 6.75 14.09 42.28
C GLY A 328 6.58 15.37 41.48
N HIS A 329 5.34 15.67 41.05
CA HIS A 329 5.04 16.88 40.31
C HIS A 329 5.04 18.13 41.20
N LYS A 330 5.41 19.27 40.61
CA LYS A 330 5.55 20.57 41.29
C LYS A 330 4.53 21.61 40.85
N ALA A 331 3.72 21.28 39.84
CA ALA A 331 2.68 22.14 39.30
C ALA A 331 1.45 21.30 38.89
N GLY A 332 0.42 21.94 38.34
CA GLY A 332 -0.85 21.29 38.06
C GLY A 332 -0.76 20.14 37.08
N ILE A 333 -1.50 19.07 37.37
CA ILE A 333 -1.61 17.90 36.50
C ILE A 333 -2.53 18.23 35.32
N THR A 334 -2.00 18.04 34.12
CA THR A 334 -2.67 18.39 32.85
C THR A 334 -3.11 17.17 32.06
N GLY A 335 -2.54 16.00 32.31
CA GLY A 335 -2.97 14.75 31.66
C GLY A 335 -2.66 13.52 32.48
N LEU A 336 -3.51 12.50 32.35
CA LEU A 336 -3.32 11.16 32.89
C LEU A 336 -3.59 10.14 31.79
N ALA A 337 -2.61 9.28 31.49
CA ALA A 337 -2.75 8.26 30.48
C ALA A 337 -2.27 6.90 30.99
N TRP A 338 -3.17 5.92 30.93
CA TRP A 338 -2.88 4.52 31.22
C TRP A 338 -2.26 3.82 30.01
N ARG A 339 -1.28 2.96 30.26
CA ARG A 339 -0.89 1.92 29.30
C ARG A 339 -2.00 0.88 29.22
N SER A 340 -2.20 0.26 28.06
CA SER A 340 -3.30 -0.67 27.78
C SER A 340 -3.34 -1.91 28.69
N ASP A 341 -2.25 -2.22 29.39
CA ASP A 341 -2.15 -3.35 30.34
C ASP A 341 -2.34 -2.95 31.81
N SER A 342 -2.75 -1.69 32.08
CA SER A 342 -2.96 -1.11 33.41
C SER A 342 -1.73 -1.07 34.33
N ASN A 343 -0.57 -1.59 33.93
CA ASN A 343 0.60 -1.68 34.80
C ASN A 343 1.36 -0.36 34.94
N LEU A 344 1.22 0.54 33.95
CA LEU A 344 1.86 1.85 33.94
C LEU A 344 0.82 2.97 33.82
N LEU A 345 1.01 3.99 34.65
CA LEU A 345 0.32 5.27 34.56
C LEU A 345 1.34 6.36 34.23
N ALA A 346 1.07 7.17 33.21
CA ALA A 346 1.81 8.40 32.95
C ALA A 346 1.00 9.61 33.44
N SER A 347 1.68 10.53 34.12
CA SER A 347 1.14 11.82 34.53
C SER A 347 1.92 12.96 33.90
N ALA A 348 1.21 13.90 33.27
CA ALA A 348 1.75 15.10 32.66
C ALA A 348 1.43 16.35 33.51
N SER A 349 2.33 17.31 33.54
CA SER A 349 2.23 18.48 34.42
C SER A 349 2.71 19.78 33.79
N GLU A 350 2.19 20.89 34.30
CA GLU A 350 2.66 22.24 33.98
C GLU A 350 4.10 22.51 34.42
N ASP A 351 4.72 21.63 35.21
CA ASP A 351 6.14 21.71 35.57
C ASP A 351 7.08 21.34 34.41
N GLY A 352 6.53 20.87 33.29
CA GLY A 352 7.27 20.52 32.07
C GLY A 352 7.69 19.06 32.00
N ASP A 353 7.40 18.29 33.06
CA ASP A 353 7.76 16.88 33.16
C ASP A 353 6.56 15.95 32.92
N VAL A 354 6.86 14.76 32.42
CA VAL A 354 5.98 13.59 32.44
C VAL A 354 6.61 12.53 33.32
N LEU A 355 5.86 12.04 34.31
CA LEU A 355 6.29 10.99 35.23
C LEU A 355 5.58 9.67 34.91
N ILE A 356 6.34 8.58 34.89
CA ILE A 356 5.83 7.23 34.63
C ILE A 356 5.88 6.42 35.93
N TRP A 357 4.75 5.84 36.30
CA TRP A 357 4.55 5.14 37.57
C TRP A 357 4.24 3.66 37.33
N ASN A 358 4.84 2.78 38.12
CA ASN A 358 4.52 1.35 38.12
C ASN A 358 3.45 1.05 39.16
N MET A 359 2.31 0.50 38.73
CA MET A 359 1.17 0.23 39.63
C MET A 359 1.31 -1.05 40.46
N GLN A 360 2.33 -1.87 40.22
CA GLN A 360 2.63 -3.02 41.08
C GLN A 360 3.31 -2.61 42.39
N ASN A 361 4.00 -1.47 42.41
CA ASN A 361 4.77 -1.03 43.59
C ASN A 361 4.65 0.47 43.92
N GLY A 362 3.89 1.23 43.14
CA GLY A 362 3.65 2.66 43.33
C GLY A 362 4.87 3.56 43.07
N LYS A 363 5.97 3.04 42.53
CA LYS A 363 7.21 3.80 42.34
C LYS A 363 7.30 4.45 40.96
N GLN A 364 7.98 5.59 40.92
CA GLN A 364 8.36 6.25 39.68
C GLN A 364 9.40 5.41 38.93
N VAL A 365 9.09 5.00 37.70
CA VAL A 365 9.99 4.26 36.80
C VAL A 365 10.84 5.22 35.98
N LYS A 366 10.24 6.33 35.52
CA LYS A 366 10.89 7.28 34.62
C LYS A 366 10.36 8.69 34.85
N LYS A 367 11.25 9.66 34.65
CA LYS A 367 10.94 11.09 34.50
C LYS A 367 11.38 11.54 33.11
N ILE A 368 10.51 12.22 32.39
CA ILE A 368 10.75 12.76 31.05
C ILE A 368 10.55 14.28 31.12
N THR A 369 11.60 15.07 30.90
CA THR A 369 11.47 16.52 30.75
C THR A 369 11.02 16.82 29.32
N ALA A 370 9.71 16.84 29.13
CA ALA A 370 9.09 16.80 27.81
C ALA A 370 9.01 18.18 27.15
N HIS A 371 8.54 19.20 27.88
CA HIS A 371 8.24 20.52 27.30
C HIS A 371 8.66 21.68 28.20
N GLY A 372 9.42 22.64 27.65
CA GLY A 372 9.79 23.85 28.37
C GLY A 372 8.57 24.75 28.56
N GLY A 373 8.24 25.09 29.81
CA GLY A 373 7.07 25.91 30.15
C GLY A 373 5.78 25.13 30.43
N GLY A 374 5.81 23.80 30.41
CA GLY A 374 4.69 22.95 30.85
C GLY A 374 4.13 22.03 29.78
N VAL A 375 3.80 20.81 30.18
CA VAL A 375 3.08 19.83 29.36
C VAL A 375 1.59 20.13 29.45
N LEU A 376 0.88 20.11 28.31
CA LEU A 376 -0.55 20.44 28.25
C LEU A 376 -1.42 19.19 28.07
N SER A 377 -0.96 18.22 27.30
CA SER A 377 -1.66 16.95 27.10
C SER A 377 -0.69 15.81 26.81
N LEU A 378 -1.19 14.59 27.00
CA LEU A 378 -0.48 13.33 26.90
C LEU A 378 -1.48 12.24 26.51
N ASP A 379 -1.10 11.37 25.56
CA ASP A 379 -1.81 10.13 25.30
C ASP A 379 -0.84 8.95 25.05
N TRP A 380 -1.35 7.75 25.31
CA TRP A 380 -0.63 6.49 25.17
C TRP A 380 -1.30 5.63 24.09
N ASN A 381 -0.52 5.11 23.14
CA ASN A 381 -1.03 4.24 22.09
C ASN A 381 -1.68 2.97 22.68
N LYS A 382 -2.94 2.71 22.28
CA LYS A 382 -3.76 1.59 22.78
C LYS A 382 -3.49 0.25 22.07
N ASN A 383 -2.85 0.24 20.90
CA ASN A 383 -2.67 -0.95 20.04
C ASN A 383 -1.37 -1.74 20.30
N GLY A 384 -0.85 -1.73 21.52
CA GLY A 384 0.37 -2.49 21.90
C GLY A 384 1.70 -1.94 21.35
N GLY A 385 1.69 -0.94 20.46
CA GLY A 385 2.89 -0.26 19.95
C GLY A 385 3.63 0.57 21.00
N GLY A 386 3.00 0.81 22.17
CA GLY A 386 3.63 1.30 23.39
C GLY A 386 4.16 2.74 23.37
N PHE A 387 4.18 3.41 22.22
CA PHE A 387 4.64 4.79 22.09
C PHE A 387 3.64 5.77 22.71
N MET A 388 4.13 6.94 23.11
CA MET A 388 3.35 8.01 23.72
C MET A 388 3.50 9.29 22.91
N VAL A 389 2.54 10.20 23.05
CA VAL A 389 2.63 11.55 22.51
C VAL A 389 2.39 12.57 23.61
N THR A 390 3.10 13.68 23.55
CA THR A 390 2.92 14.80 24.47
C THR A 390 2.84 16.11 23.71
N SER A 391 2.08 17.06 24.22
CA SER A 391 2.04 18.43 23.74
C SER A 391 2.40 19.41 24.86
N GLY A 392 2.89 20.59 24.53
CA GLY A 392 3.31 21.57 25.52
C GLY A 392 3.14 23.03 25.11
N ARG A 393 3.39 23.92 26.09
CA ARG A 393 3.35 25.38 25.91
C ARG A 393 4.41 25.90 24.94
N ASP A 394 5.44 25.10 24.66
CA ASP A 394 6.46 25.34 23.65
C ASP A 394 5.96 25.17 22.19
N LYS A 395 4.65 24.93 22.00
CA LYS A 395 3.99 24.76 20.70
C LYS A 395 4.50 23.57 19.90
N LYS A 396 4.99 22.55 20.60
CA LYS A 396 5.52 21.32 20.01
C LYS A 396 4.68 20.12 20.42
N VAL A 397 4.69 19.13 19.56
CA VAL A 397 4.22 17.77 19.86
C VAL A 397 5.40 16.84 19.72
N LYS A 398 5.64 16.03 20.75
CA LYS A 398 6.74 15.06 20.82
C LYS A 398 6.18 13.65 20.87
N ILE A 399 6.83 12.76 20.13
CA ILE A 399 6.50 11.33 20.06
C ILE A 399 7.62 10.57 20.76
N TRP A 400 7.25 9.76 21.74
CA TRP A 400 8.16 9.01 22.61
C TRP A 400 8.05 7.53 22.34
N LYS A 401 9.19 6.85 22.21
CA LYS A 401 9.24 5.39 22.06
C LYS A 401 8.76 4.69 23.35
N PRO A 402 8.45 3.38 23.30
CA PRO A 402 8.08 2.61 24.50
C PRO A 402 9.15 2.58 25.60
N ASP A 403 10.42 2.83 25.26
CA ASP A 403 11.54 2.95 26.21
C ASP A 403 11.69 4.38 26.78
N PHE A 404 10.73 5.27 26.48
CA PHE A 404 10.66 6.66 26.90
C PHE A 404 11.72 7.59 26.29
N ASN A 405 12.45 7.14 25.28
CA ASN A 405 13.33 8.02 24.51
C ASN A 405 12.55 8.77 23.44
N LEU A 406 12.96 10.00 23.14
CA LEU A 406 12.34 10.81 22.09
C LEU A 406 12.51 10.12 20.73
N ALA A 407 11.40 9.82 20.05
CA ALA A 407 11.41 9.26 18.70
C ALA A 407 11.48 10.37 17.66
N LYS A 408 10.55 11.32 17.75
CA LYS A 408 10.36 12.42 16.79
C LYS A 408 9.75 13.64 17.48
N GLU A 409 9.99 14.79 16.88
CA GLU A 409 9.28 16.02 17.16
C GLU A 409 8.52 16.41 15.89
N LEU A 410 7.23 16.76 16.03
CA LEU A 410 6.45 17.28 14.91
C LEU A 410 6.87 18.73 14.61
N PRO A 411 6.68 19.22 13.37
CA PRO A 411 6.92 20.62 13.04
C PRO A 411 6.21 21.58 14.02
N PRO A 412 6.81 22.76 14.32
CA PRO A 412 6.23 23.72 15.26
C PRO A 412 4.83 24.18 14.86
N PHE A 413 3.97 24.32 15.86
CA PHE A 413 2.59 24.76 15.68
C PHE A 413 2.47 26.28 15.80
N PRO A 414 1.50 26.92 15.11
CA PRO A 414 1.31 28.37 15.19
C PRO A 414 0.93 28.84 16.61
N SER A 415 0.20 28.00 17.34
CA SER A 415 -0.27 28.25 18.70
C SER A 415 0.04 27.08 19.63
N MET A 416 -0.24 27.24 20.93
CA MET A 416 -0.09 26.18 21.93
C MET A 416 -1.02 25.01 21.58
N VAL A 417 -0.51 23.79 21.68
CA VAL A 417 -1.28 22.56 21.41
C VAL A 417 -1.94 22.11 22.70
N THR A 418 -3.23 22.38 22.83
CA THR A 418 -3.99 22.14 24.07
C THR A 418 -4.24 20.68 24.31
N GLU A 419 -4.47 19.89 23.25
CA GLU A 419 -4.85 18.49 23.36
C GLU A 419 -4.18 17.64 22.28
N VAL A 420 -3.73 16.44 22.62
CA VAL A 420 -3.12 15.50 21.69
C VAL A 420 -3.58 14.06 21.96
N VAL A 421 -4.02 13.37 20.92
CA VAL A 421 -4.46 11.97 21.01
C VAL A 421 -3.97 11.12 19.85
N ILE A 422 -3.84 9.82 20.10
CA ILE A 422 -3.39 8.83 19.12
C ILE A 422 -4.61 8.06 18.61
N SER A 423 -4.69 7.82 17.30
CA SER A 423 -5.72 6.95 16.74
C SER A 423 -5.65 5.54 17.34
N GLN A 424 -6.79 4.85 17.36
CA GLN A 424 -6.93 3.50 17.88
C GLN A 424 -5.93 2.48 17.29
N ASP A 425 -5.52 2.69 16.04
CA ASP A 425 -4.55 1.84 15.32
C ASP A 425 -3.09 2.30 15.47
N GLY A 426 -2.86 3.45 16.11
CA GLY A 426 -1.55 4.06 16.26
C GLY A 426 -0.99 4.73 15.01
N LYS A 427 -1.76 4.83 13.91
CA LYS A 427 -1.29 5.35 12.62
C LYS A 427 -1.44 6.86 12.47
N ARG A 428 -2.11 7.54 13.40
CA ARG A 428 -2.37 8.98 13.35
C ARG A 428 -2.25 9.62 14.71
N VAL A 429 -1.76 10.85 14.72
CA VAL A 429 -1.76 11.74 15.88
C VAL A 429 -2.62 12.94 15.54
N PHE A 430 -3.61 13.23 16.39
CA PHE A 430 -4.45 14.41 16.32
C PHE A 430 -3.94 15.43 17.32
N ALA A 431 -3.66 16.64 16.85
CA ALA A 431 -3.17 17.73 17.68
C ALA A 431 -4.08 18.93 17.51
N ALA A 432 -4.74 19.34 18.59
CA ALA A 432 -5.61 20.50 18.65
C ALA A 432 -4.85 21.69 19.21
N ASP A 433 -4.87 22.81 18.51
CA ASP A 433 -4.28 24.05 19.01
C ASP A 433 -5.31 24.95 19.71
N LEU A 434 -4.82 25.99 20.40
CA LEU A 434 -5.65 26.96 21.10
C LEU A 434 -6.63 27.72 20.17
N SER A 435 -6.38 27.74 18.86
CA SER A 435 -7.29 28.36 17.88
C SER A 435 -8.44 27.44 17.47
N GLY A 436 -8.44 26.19 17.95
CA GLY A 436 -9.43 25.16 17.61
C GLY A 436 -9.13 24.43 16.30
N VAL A 437 -7.95 24.64 15.70
CA VAL A 437 -7.53 23.88 14.52
C VAL A 437 -6.99 22.54 14.97
N ILE A 438 -7.53 21.46 14.43
CA ILE A 438 -7.08 20.10 14.71
C ILE A 438 -6.35 19.58 13.48
N THR A 439 -5.06 19.35 13.64
CA THR A 439 -4.19 18.81 12.59
C THR A 439 -3.96 17.32 12.79
N VAL A 440 -3.83 16.59 11.68
CA VAL A 440 -3.66 15.14 11.68
C VAL A 440 -2.29 14.81 11.12
N TRP A 441 -1.52 14.01 11.83
CA TRP A 441 -0.13 13.70 11.52
C TRP A 441 0.11 12.20 11.44
N ASP A 442 1.00 11.80 10.54
CA ASP A 442 1.57 10.46 10.51
C ASP A 442 2.71 10.39 11.55
N PRO A 443 2.59 9.59 12.63
CA PRO A 443 3.63 9.48 13.65
C PRO A 443 4.93 8.85 13.12
N ALA A 444 4.86 8.02 12.07
CA ALA A 444 6.02 7.35 11.49
C ALA A 444 6.84 8.29 10.59
N THR A 445 6.20 9.22 9.89
CA THR A 445 6.89 10.15 8.96
C THR A 445 6.98 11.58 9.49
N ALA A 446 6.23 11.96 10.52
CA ALA A 446 6.04 13.33 11.00
C ALA A 446 5.53 14.30 9.93
N LYS A 447 4.78 13.78 8.93
CA LYS A 447 4.13 14.59 7.89
C LYS A 447 2.66 14.80 8.22
N GLN A 448 2.16 15.99 7.93
CA GLN A 448 0.75 16.30 8.08
C GLN A 448 -0.06 15.55 7.01
N ILE A 449 -1.09 14.82 7.45
CA ILE A 449 -2.03 14.06 6.61
C ILE A 449 -3.22 14.95 6.23
N GLY A 450 -3.69 15.79 7.16
CA GLY A 450 -4.87 16.62 6.94
C GLY A 450 -5.25 17.48 8.15
N THR A 451 -6.47 17.99 8.14
CA THR A 451 -7.07 18.77 9.23
C THR A 451 -8.54 18.40 9.41
N ILE A 452 -9.04 18.55 10.64
CA ILE A 452 -10.47 18.46 10.97
C ILE A 452 -10.88 19.72 11.75
N ALA A 453 -12.18 20.02 11.79
CA ALA A 453 -12.71 21.24 12.40
C ALA A 453 -13.30 20.97 13.79
N SER A 454 -12.97 21.79 14.78
CA SER A 454 -13.69 21.79 16.07
C SER A 454 -15.01 22.58 16.03
N ASN A 455 -15.25 23.31 14.93
CA ASN A 455 -16.46 24.09 14.67
C ASN A 455 -16.85 23.93 13.19
N PRO A 456 -17.50 22.80 12.81
CA PRO A 456 -17.91 22.55 11.44
C PRO A 456 -19.01 23.53 10.99
N PRO A 457 -19.03 23.98 9.71
CA PRO A 457 -20.16 24.73 9.15
C PRO A 457 -21.43 23.87 9.04
N SER A 458 -22.61 24.49 9.01
CA SER A 458 -23.90 23.83 8.72
C SER A 458 -23.88 23.05 7.43
N ILE A 459 -24.78 22.07 7.37
CA ILE A 459 -25.06 21.31 6.15
C ILE A 459 -25.44 22.27 5.00
N ALA A 460 -26.25 23.29 5.28
CA ALA A 460 -26.64 24.29 4.27
C ALA A 460 -25.42 25.06 3.70
N ALA A 461 -24.52 25.52 4.56
CA ALA A 461 -23.30 26.21 4.14
C ALA A 461 -22.36 25.29 3.34
N ARG A 462 -22.24 24.01 3.73
CA ARG A 462 -21.46 22.99 3.01
C ARG A 462 -22.02 22.73 1.62
N ILE A 463 -23.34 22.52 1.51
CA ILE A 463 -24.02 22.33 0.23
C ILE A 463 -23.78 23.53 -0.68
N LYS A 464 -23.95 24.77 -0.16
CA LYS A 464 -23.71 25.99 -0.93
C LYS A 464 -22.25 26.09 -1.42
N HIS A 465 -21.29 25.74 -0.57
CA HIS A 465 -19.87 25.73 -0.94
C HIS A 465 -19.58 24.73 -2.07
N ILE A 466 -20.05 23.48 -1.93
CA ILE A 466 -19.84 22.42 -2.92
C ILE A 466 -20.54 22.77 -4.23
N GLN A 467 -21.77 23.29 -4.18
CA GLN A 467 -22.48 23.77 -5.36
C GLN A 467 -21.69 24.86 -6.09
N GLY A 468 -21.12 25.82 -5.37
CA GLY A 468 -20.24 26.84 -5.94
C GLY A 468 -19.01 26.25 -6.63
N GLN A 469 -18.39 25.21 -6.05
CA GLN A 469 -17.29 24.48 -6.70
C GLN A 469 -17.77 23.76 -7.98
N LEU A 470 -18.93 23.12 -7.93
CA LEU A 470 -19.53 22.40 -9.06
C LEU A 470 -19.98 23.31 -10.22
N VAL A 471 -20.10 24.63 -10.03
CA VAL A 471 -20.31 25.56 -11.15
C VAL A 471 -19.05 25.65 -12.03
N SER A 472 -17.86 25.69 -11.42
CA SER A 472 -16.61 25.94 -12.14
C SER A 472 -15.83 24.68 -12.52
N LEU A 473 -15.93 23.61 -11.73
CA LEU A 473 -15.16 22.38 -11.93
C LEU A 473 -15.44 21.70 -13.29
N PRO A 474 -16.71 21.54 -13.75
CA PRO A 474 -16.97 20.91 -15.05
C PRO A 474 -16.34 21.66 -16.23
N VAL A 475 -16.35 23.00 -16.18
CA VAL A 475 -15.74 23.86 -17.21
C VAL A 475 -14.24 23.62 -17.26
N LYS A 476 -13.57 23.69 -16.11
CA LYS A 476 -12.12 23.43 -15.99
C LYS A 476 -11.74 22.01 -16.41
N VAL A 477 -12.57 21.00 -16.10
CA VAL A 477 -12.36 19.61 -16.54
C VAL A 477 -12.46 19.52 -18.06
N ALA A 478 -13.42 20.17 -18.69
CA ALA A 478 -13.56 20.18 -20.15
C ALA A 478 -12.37 20.87 -20.85
N GLU A 479 -11.91 22.01 -20.32
CA GLU A 479 -10.73 22.73 -20.81
C GLU A 479 -9.46 21.88 -20.72
N LEU A 480 -9.18 21.28 -19.55
CA LEU A 480 -8.03 20.41 -19.36
C LEU A 480 -8.13 19.12 -20.18
N LYS A 481 -9.33 18.57 -20.37
CA LYS A 481 -9.55 17.41 -21.25
C LYS A 481 -9.14 17.73 -22.68
N LYS A 482 -9.53 18.90 -23.18
CA LYS A 482 -9.14 19.37 -24.51
C LYS A 482 -7.63 19.50 -24.61
N ALA A 483 -7.00 20.22 -23.67
CA ALA A 483 -5.55 20.40 -23.64
C ALA A 483 -4.79 19.05 -23.57
N PHE A 484 -5.25 18.12 -22.73
CA PHE A 484 -4.69 16.76 -22.65
C PHE A 484 -4.84 15.99 -23.96
N SER A 485 -6.02 16.03 -24.59
CA SER A 485 -6.29 15.33 -25.86
C SER A 485 -5.41 15.83 -27.02
N GLU A 486 -5.11 17.12 -27.06
CA GLU A 486 -4.19 17.71 -28.06
C GLU A 486 -2.75 17.21 -27.87
N LYS A 487 -2.28 17.11 -26.62
CA LYS A 487 -0.95 16.56 -26.31
C LYS A 487 -0.89 15.05 -26.55
N GLU A 488 -1.94 14.33 -26.23
CA GLU A 488 -2.06 12.90 -26.50
C GLU A 488 -2.02 12.61 -28.02
N ALA A 489 -2.73 13.41 -28.82
CA ALA A 489 -2.67 13.33 -30.28
C ALA A 489 -1.25 13.58 -30.81
N ALA A 490 -0.55 14.60 -30.29
CA ALA A 490 0.84 14.90 -30.66
C ALA A 490 1.80 13.76 -30.29
N ARG A 491 1.62 13.14 -29.11
CA ARG A 491 2.40 11.96 -28.67
C ARG A 491 2.15 10.78 -29.58
N ASN A 492 0.89 10.51 -29.93
CA ASN A 492 0.53 9.41 -30.84
C ASN A 492 1.11 9.62 -32.25
N ALA A 493 1.09 10.86 -32.76
CA ALA A 493 1.73 11.19 -34.03
C ALA A 493 3.25 10.99 -34.01
N ALA A 494 3.94 11.47 -32.96
CA ALA A 494 5.38 11.25 -32.79
C ALA A 494 5.75 9.77 -32.66
N LYS A 495 4.91 8.98 -31.97
CA LYS A 495 5.07 7.53 -31.88
C LYS A 495 4.93 6.86 -33.25
N ALA A 496 3.91 7.23 -34.02
CA ALA A 496 3.70 6.68 -35.36
C ALA A 496 4.86 7.00 -36.31
N GLU A 497 5.46 8.20 -36.21
CA GLU A 497 6.67 8.56 -36.96
C GLU A 497 7.86 7.67 -36.60
N LEU A 498 8.10 7.44 -35.30
CA LEU A 498 9.17 6.55 -34.84
C LEU A 498 8.95 5.11 -35.31
N ASP A 499 7.74 4.59 -35.13
CA ASP A 499 7.40 3.22 -35.52
C ASP A 499 7.61 3.01 -37.04
N LYS A 500 7.26 4.01 -37.86
CA LYS A 500 7.50 4.00 -39.31
C LYS A 500 8.99 4.03 -39.66
N ALA A 501 9.79 4.85 -38.97
CA ALA A 501 11.23 4.93 -39.19
C ALA A 501 11.95 3.62 -38.81
N GLU A 502 11.59 3.02 -37.67
CA GLU A 502 12.15 1.74 -37.25
C GLU A 502 11.73 0.58 -38.14
N GLN A 503 10.47 0.57 -38.63
CA GLN A 503 10.02 -0.42 -39.60
C GLN A 503 10.79 -0.30 -40.92
N GLY A 504 10.97 0.92 -41.44
CA GLY A 504 11.76 1.18 -42.65
C GLY A 504 13.22 0.74 -42.49
N HIS A 505 13.84 1.02 -41.35
CA HIS A 505 15.21 0.56 -41.03
C HIS A 505 15.31 -0.97 -41.02
N ARG A 506 14.39 -1.68 -40.35
CA ARG A 506 14.34 -3.15 -40.33
C ARG A 506 14.22 -3.75 -41.73
N GLN A 507 13.35 -3.18 -42.58
CA GLN A 507 13.18 -3.64 -43.96
C GLN A 507 14.44 -3.41 -44.80
N ALA A 508 15.09 -2.26 -44.65
CA ALA A 508 16.33 -1.95 -45.35
C ALA A 508 17.49 -2.86 -44.92
N ILE A 509 17.58 -3.24 -43.63
CA ILE A 509 18.57 -4.21 -43.14
C ILE A 509 18.38 -5.55 -43.84
N GLU A 510 17.14 -6.04 -43.90
CA GLU A 510 16.84 -7.33 -44.51
C GLU A 510 17.14 -7.32 -46.02
N GLN A 511 16.83 -6.21 -46.71
CA GLN A 511 17.18 -6.03 -48.11
C GLN A 511 18.70 -6.00 -48.34
N HIS A 512 19.44 -5.27 -47.49
CA HIS A 512 20.91 -5.23 -47.55
C HIS A 512 21.51 -6.62 -47.34
N LYS A 513 21.01 -7.37 -46.36
CA LYS A 513 21.44 -8.76 -46.08
C LYS A 513 21.25 -9.67 -47.29
N LYS A 514 20.10 -9.58 -47.98
CA LYS A 514 19.83 -10.35 -49.20
C LYS A 514 20.81 -10.01 -50.33
N LEU A 515 21.02 -8.73 -50.60
CA LEU A 515 21.96 -8.27 -51.64
C LEU A 515 23.40 -8.69 -51.34
N MET A 516 23.83 -8.61 -50.07
CA MET A 516 25.16 -9.04 -49.65
C MET A 516 25.34 -10.56 -49.74
N ALA A 517 24.30 -11.35 -49.43
CA ALA A 517 24.33 -12.80 -49.62
C ALA A 517 24.43 -13.17 -51.10
N GLU A 518 23.71 -12.48 -51.98
CA GLU A 518 23.78 -12.68 -53.43
C GLU A 518 25.17 -12.32 -53.98
N ARG A 519 25.71 -11.17 -53.58
CA ARG A 519 27.07 -10.76 -53.93
C ARG A 519 28.11 -11.78 -53.45
N GLY A 520 27.96 -12.32 -52.23
CA GLY A 520 28.83 -13.35 -51.69
C GLY A 520 28.83 -14.65 -52.50
N LYS A 521 27.66 -15.06 -53.04
CA LYS A 521 27.57 -16.21 -53.96
C LYS A 521 28.34 -15.96 -55.25
N LEU A 522 28.19 -14.78 -55.84
CA LEU A 522 28.91 -14.40 -57.07
C LEU A 522 30.41 -14.26 -56.85
N ASP A 523 30.86 -13.66 -55.75
CA ASP A 523 32.27 -13.57 -55.39
C ASP A 523 32.90 -14.98 -55.18
N ALA A 524 32.16 -15.91 -54.55
CA ALA A 524 32.59 -17.31 -54.42
C ALA A 524 32.69 -18.01 -55.78
N GLN A 525 31.72 -17.79 -56.69
CA GLN A 525 31.73 -18.33 -58.03
C GLN A 525 32.90 -17.78 -58.87
N LEU A 526 33.20 -16.48 -58.76
CA LEU A 526 34.36 -15.85 -59.39
C LEU A 526 35.67 -16.43 -58.86
N LYS A 527 35.82 -16.55 -57.54
CA LYS A 527 36.99 -17.15 -56.90
C LYS A 527 37.23 -18.58 -57.40
N ALA A 528 36.18 -19.40 -57.46
CA ALA A 528 36.25 -20.76 -57.97
C ALA A 528 36.63 -20.79 -59.46
N SER A 529 36.09 -19.88 -60.26
CA SER A 529 36.38 -19.79 -61.70
C SER A 529 37.84 -19.37 -61.95
N TYR A 530 38.35 -18.37 -61.22
CA TYR A 530 39.75 -17.97 -61.29
C TYR A 530 40.72 -19.06 -60.82
N ALA A 531 40.36 -19.82 -59.78
CA ALA A 531 41.17 -20.96 -59.35
C ALA A 531 41.26 -22.03 -60.46
N LYS A 532 40.14 -22.35 -61.12
CA LYS A 532 40.11 -23.29 -62.25
C LYS A 532 40.96 -22.80 -63.42
N ILE A 533 40.88 -21.51 -63.77
CA ILE A 533 41.73 -20.92 -64.81
C ILE A 533 43.19 -21.00 -64.38
N LYS A 534 43.56 -20.63 -63.15
CA LYS A 534 44.95 -20.72 -62.69
C LYS A 534 45.53 -22.13 -62.83
N GLU A 535 44.78 -23.15 -62.43
CA GLU A 535 45.21 -24.55 -62.56
C GLU A 535 45.28 -25.02 -64.03
N PHE A 536 44.29 -24.67 -64.85
CA PHE A 536 44.32 -24.99 -66.27
C PHE A 536 45.45 -24.27 -67.02
N GLY A 537 45.93 -23.14 -66.49
CA GLY A 537 47.05 -22.38 -67.04
C GLY A 537 48.34 -23.19 -67.05
N LYS A 538 48.55 -24.04 -66.04
CA LYS A 538 49.68 -24.97 -65.97
C LYS A 538 49.62 -26.02 -67.07
N VAL A 539 48.43 -26.55 -67.34
CA VAL A 539 48.20 -27.51 -68.45
C VAL A 539 48.48 -26.85 -69.79
N ARG A 540 48.05 -25.60 -69.97
CA ARG A 540 48.33 -24.80 -71.17
C ARG A 540 49.82 -24.57 -71.37
N GLU A 541 50.53 -24.14 -70.33
CA GLU A 541 51.98 -23.93 -70.37
C GLU A 541 52.73 -25.23 -70.72
N GLN A 542 52.33 -26.37 -70.15
CA GLN A 542 52.89 -27.67 -70.49
C GLN A 542 52.72 -28.00 -71.98
N ARG A 543 51.50 -27.85 -72.53
CA ARG A 543 51.25 -28.12 -73.96
C ARG A 543 51.99 -27.15 -74.90
N GLN A 544 52.20 -25.91 -74.47
CA GLN A 544 53.01 -24.94 -75.21
C GLN A 544 54.47 -25.39 -75.30
N ASN A 545 55.01 -25.89 -74.20
CA ASN A 545 56.39 -26.39 -74.14
C ASN A 545 56.56 -27.65 -74.99
N GLU A 546 55.61 -28.59 -74.94
CA GLU A 546 55.60 -29.79 -75.80
C GLU A 546 55.58 -29.42 -77.30
N LEU A 547 54.75 -28.46 -77.70
CA LEU A 547 54.71 -27.94 -79.07
C LEU A 547 56.06 -27.33 -79.49
N LYS A 548 56.68 -26.54 -78.62
CA LYS A 548 57.99 -25.94 -78.87
C LYS A 548 59.06 -27.01 -79.06
N GLN A 549 59.11 -28.02 -78.19
CA GLN A 549 60.07 -29.12 -78.24
C GLN A 549 59.91 -29.95 -79.52
N ALA A 550 58.68 -30.33 -79.88
CA ALA A 550 58.41 -31.08 -81.11
C ALA A 550 58.86 -30.32 -82.37
N ARG A 551 58.68 -29.00 -82.38
CA ARG A 551 59.10 -28.12 -83.49
C ARG A 551 60.62 -28.02 -83.60
N GLU A 552 61.31 -27.92 -82.47
CA GLU A 552 62.78 -27.93 -82.42
C GLU A 552 63.37 -29.29 -82.86
N GLU A 553 62.75 -30.40 -82.43
CA GLU A 553 63.14 -31.77 -82.81
C GLU A 553 63.02 -31.99 -84.33
N LEU A 554 61.93 -31.55 -84.94
CA LEU A 554 61.73 -31.63 -86.39
C LEU A 554 62.70 -30.72 -87.17
N ASN A 555 62.96 -29.50 -86.68
CA ASN A 555 63.92 -28.59 -87.33
C ASN A 555 65.35 -29.15 -87.34
N LYS A 556 65.78 -29.83 -86.27
CA LYS A 556 67.09 -30.52 -86.23
C LYS A 556 67.19 -31.58 -87.32
N HIS A 557 66.16 -32.42 -87.48
CA HIS A 557 66.11 -33.45 -88.53
C HIS A 557 66.09 -32.85 -89.93
N ASN A 558 65.30 -31.80 -90.16
CA ASN A 558 65.25 -31.10 -91.45
C ASN A 558 66.61 -30.48 -91.83
N THR A 559 67.33 -29.93 -90.84
CA THR A 559 68.67 -29.35 -91.04
C THR A 559 69.69 -30.43 -91.38
N ALA A 560 69.64 -31.59 -90.70
CA ALA A 560 70.50 -32.74 -91.00
C ALA A 560 70.26 -33.31 -92.41
N ILE A 561 68.99 -33.47 -92.81
CA ILE A 561 68.62 -33.88 -94.18
C ILE A 561 69.16 -32.88 -95.22
N ALA A 562 69.01 -31.58 -94.97
CA ALA A 562 69.47 -30.54 -95.89
C ALA A 562 71.00 -30.52 -96.05
N ALA A 563 71.76 -30.88 -95.00
CA ALA A 563 73.22 -30.99 -95.06
C ALA A 563 73.65 -32.20 -95.92
N VAL A 564 73.12 -33.40 -95.64
CA VAL A 564 73.45 -34.62 -96.38
C VAL A 564 73.03 -34.52 -97.86
N ARG A 565 71.91 -33.85 -98.15
CA ARG A 565 71.46 -33.60 -99.53
C ARG A 565 72.45 -32.74 -100.31
N ARG A 566 73.06 -31.72 -99.68
CA ARG A 566 74.10 -30.89 -100.32
C ARG A 566 75.38 -31.68 -100.58
N GLU A 567 75.81 -32.48 -99.60
CA GLU A 567 76.99 -33.34 -99.74
C GLU A 567 76.82 -34.39 -100.85
N MET A 568 75.62 -34.96 -101.00
CA MET A 568 75.28 -35.88 -102.08
C MET A 568 75.37 -35.20 -103.46
N GLN A 569 74.80 -34.00 -103.61
CA GLN A 569 74.88 -33.24 -104.86
C GLN A 569 76.32 -32.90 -105.26
N GLN A 570 77.16 -32.54 -104.28
CA GLN A 570 78.59 -32.28 -104.52
C GLN A 570 79.32 -33.55 -104.98
N ALA A 571 79.05 -34.69 -104.32
CA ALA A 571 79.64 -35.98 -104.69
C ALA A 571 79.22 -36.45 -106.10
N GLU A 572 77.94 -36.26 -106.47
CA GLU A 572 77.43 -36.56 -107.82
C GLU A 572 78.09 -35.68 -108.89
N THR A 573 78.21 -34.37 -108.64
CA THR A 573 78.84 -33.42 -109.58
C THR A 573 80.30 -33.79 -109.84
N GLU A 574 81.05 -34.14 -108.80
CA GLU A 574 82.44 -34.55 -108.93
C GLU A 574 82.58 -35.92 -109.62
N THR A 575 81.66 -36.86 -109.37
CA THR A 575 81.60 -38.14 -110.10
C THR A 575 81.37 -37.92 -111.60
N GLN A 576 80.48 -37.01 -111.98
CA GLN A 576 80.24 -36.66 -113.38
C GLN A 576 81.47 -36.04 -114.04
N LYS A 577 82.16 -35.13 -113.35
CA LYS A 577 83.39 -34.50 -113.81
C LYS A 577 84.50 -35.52 -114.05
N LEU A 578 84.78 -36.38 -113.08
CA LEU A 578 85.79 -37.43 -113.21
C LEU A 578 85.43 -38.43 -114.32
N THR A 579 84.14 -38.73 -114.53
CA THR A 579 83.71 -39.60 -115.66
C THR A 579 83.97 -38.95 -117.02
N ALA A 580 83.82 -37.62 -117.13
CA ALA A 580 84.12 -36.88 -118.36
C ALA A 580 85.63 -36.79 -118.62
N GLU A 581 86.44 -36.56 -117.59
CA GLU A 581 87.91 -36.57 -117.69
C GLU A 581 88.46 -37.94 -118.09
N GLU A 582 87.84 -39.05 -117.66
CA GLU A 582 88.23 -40.39 -118.08
C GLU A 582 88.12 -40.56 -119.60
N LYS A 583 87.04 -40.06 -120.23
CA LYS A 583 86.88 -40.10 -121.69
C LYS A 583 88.01 -39.37 -122.43
N ALA A 584 88.47 -38.25 -121.90
CA ALA A 584 89.56 -37.48 -122.49
C ALA A 584 90.91 -38.20 -122.34
N LEU A 585 91.16 -38.81 -121.17
CA LEU A 585 92.38 -39.59 -120.91
C LEU A 585 92.42 -40.89 -121.72
N VAL A 586 91.28 -41.55 -121.96
CA VAL A 586 91.19 -42.71 -122.86
C VAL A 586 91.58 -42.32 -124.28
N ALA A 587 91.04 -41.20 -124.80
CA ALA A 587 91.39 -40.71 -126.14
C ALA A 587 92.87 -40.30 -126.25
N HIS A 588 93.44 -39.74 -125.18
CA HIS A 588 94.85 -39.38 -125.10
C HIS A 588 95.77 -40.60 -125.07
N GLU A 589 95.46 -41.63 -124.27
CA GLU A 589 96.17 -42.91 -124.26
C GLU A 589 96.13 -43.58 -125.62
N GLU A 590 94.96 -43.63 -126.27
CA GLU A 590 94.80 -44.25 -127.58
C GLU A 590 95.65 -43.54 -128.66
N LYS A 591 95.71 -42.21 -128.61
CA LYS A 591 96.52 -41.40 -129.52
C LYS A 591 98.01 -41.57 -129.27
N ALA A 592 98.44 -41.62 -128.01
CA ALA A 592 99.83 -41.86 -127.62
C ALA A 592 100.31 -43.27 -127.99
N ARG A 593 99.44 -44.28 -127.84
CA ARG A 593 99.71 -45.67 -128.24
C ARG A 593 99.92 -45.81 -129.76
N LYS A 594 99.01 -45.24 -130.56
CA LYS A 594 99.09 -45.24 -132.03
C LYS A 594 100.37 -44.56 -132.55
N LEU A 595 100.85 -43.52 -131.87
CA LEU A 595 102.08 -42.82 -132.23
C LEU A 595 103.33 -43.66 -131.91
N ALA A 596 103.33 -44.39 -130.79
CA ALA A 596 104.42 -45.29 -130.40
C ALA A 596 104.53 -46.53 -131.32
N GLU A 597 103.41 -47.03 -131.83
CA GLU A 597 103.38 -48.15 -132.78
C GLU A 597 103.91 -47.78 -134.18
N ALA A 598 103.72 -46.52 -134.62
CA ALA A 598 104.15 -46.05 -135.93
C ALA A 598 105.66 -45.71 -136.02
N LYS A 599 106.34 -45.51 -134.88
CA LYS A 599 107.77 -45.19 -134.79
C LYS A 599 108.45 -45.99 -133.69
N PRO A 600 108.80 -47.26 -133.95
CA PRO A 600 109.33 -48.16 -132.93
C PRO A 600 110.69 -47.74 -132.34
N GLU A 601 111.48 -46.93 -133.07
CA GLU A 601 112.85 -46.54 -132.70
C GLU A 601 112.94 -45.16 -132.02
N ASP A 602 111.80 -44.47 -131.85
CA ASP A 602 111.70 -43.12 -131.26
C ASP A 602 111.37 -43.22 -129.75
N ALA A 603 112.42 -43.29 -128.92
CA ALA A 603 112.31 -43.47 -127.46
C ALA A 603 111.34 -42.50 -126.72
N PRO A 604 111.22 -41.22 -127.09
CA PRO A 604 110.22 -40.31 -126.53
C PRO A 604 108.77 -40.76 -126.75
N ALA A 605 108.47 -41.42 -127.88
CA ALA A 605 107.10 -41.86 -128.20
C ALA A 605 106.64 -43.03 -127.30
N GLN A 606 107.54 -43.98 -126.99
CA GLN A 606 107.24 -45.08 -126.07
C GLN A 606 107.04 -44.59 -124.62
N GLN A 607 107.83 -43.61 -124.19
CA GLN A 607 107.66 -42.99 -122.87
C GLN A 607 106.32 -42.26 -122.74
N ALA A 608 105.86 -41.58 -123.79
CA ALA A 608 104.56 -40.91 -123.80
C ALA A 608 103.38 -41.89 -123.69
N ALA A 609 103.44 -43.04 -124.37
CA ALA A 609 102.41 -44.08 -124.28
C ALA A 609 102.36 -44.75 -122.89
N ALA A 610 103.52 -45.07 -122.31
CA ALA A 610 103.61 -45.64 -120.96
C ALA A 610 103.05 -44.67 -119.89
N LYS A 611 103.35 -43.37 -120.03
CA LYS A 611 102.82 -42.33 -119.13
C LYS A 611 101.31 -42.18 -119.27
N ALA A 612 100.76 -42.13 -120.49
CA ALA A 612 99.33 -42.00 -120.71
C ALA A 612 98.52 -43.18 -120.14
N LYS A 613 99.08 -44.41 -120.19
CA LYS A 613 98.47 -45.60 -119.56
C LYS A 613 98.43 -45.50 -118.03
N ALA A 614 99.52 -45.06 -117.41
CA ALA A 614 99.60 -44.87 -115.95
C ALA A 614 98.65 -43.76 -115.47
N ASP A 615 98.52 -42.67 -116.22
CA ASP A 615 97.61 -41.57 -115.91
C ASP A 615 96.13 -42.03 -115.96
N LEU A 616 95.75 -42.84 -116.95
CA LEU A 616 94.40 -43.41 -117.06
C LEU A 616 94.06 -44.37 -115.91
N GLU A 617 95.02 -45.21 -115.51
CA GLU A 617 94.83 -46.19 -114.42
C GLU A 617 94.68 -45.49 -113.05
N ASN A 618 95.49 -44.46 -112.78
CA ASN A 618 95.35 -43.63 -111.58
C ASN A 618 94.00 -42.88 -111.54
N HIS A 619 93.50 -42.42 -112.70
CA HIS A 619 92.21 -41.74 -112.79
C HIS A 619 91.03 -42.68 -112.53
N ARG A 620 91.07 -43.92 -113.04
CA ARG A 620 90.06 -44.95 -112.78
C ARG A 620 89.93 -45.28 -111.30
N LYS A 621 91.05 -45.32 -110.57
CA LYS A 621 91.05 -45.55 -109.12
C LYS A 621 90.31 -44.42 -108.37
N LYS A 622 90.60 -43.16 -108.71
CA LYS A 622 89.90 -41.99 -108.14
C LYS A 622 88.40 -42.00 -108.45
N LEU A 623 88.01 -42.36 -109.68
CA LEU A 623 86.59 -42.45 -110.05
C LEU A 623 85.85 -43.56 -109.27
N GLY A 624 86.51 -44.70 -109.02
CA GLY A 624 85.97 -45.79 -108.20
C GLY A 624 85.70 -45.36 -106.75
N GLU A 625 86.63 -44.63 -106.14
CA GLU A 625 86.46 -44.06 -104.79
C GLU A 625 85.30 -43.05 -104.73
N GLN A 626 85.17 -42.19 -105.75
CA GLN A 626 84.12 -41.16 -105.79
C GLN A 626 82.71 -41.75 -106.01
N LYS A 627 82.58 -42.83 -106.80
CA LYS A 627 81.30 -43.55 -106.96
C LYS A 627 80.83 -44.18 -105.66
N ASN A 628 81.76 -44.74 -104.86
CA ASN A 628 81.44 -45.30 -103.54
C ASN A 628 80.96 -44.23 -102.56
N LEU A 629 81.61 -43.06 -102.55
CA LEU A 629 81.19 -41.93 -101.72
C LEU A 629 79.78 -41.46 -102.07
N THR A 630 79.45 -41.39 -103.37
CA THR A 630 78.11 -41.02 -103.85
C THR A 630 77.03 -42.00 -103.38
N GLN A 631 77.31 -43.31 -103.46
CA GLN A 631 76.39 -44.36 -102.99
C GLN A 631 76.17 -44.33 -101.47
N GLN A 632 77.22 -44.04 -100.69
CA GLN A 632 77.10 -43.88 -99.24
C GLN A 632 76.22 -42.69 -98.86
N LYS A 633 76.37 -41.55 -99.55
CA LYS A 633 75.56 -40.35 -99.30
C LYS A 633 74.10 -40.53 -99.69
N SER A 634 73.80 -41.26 -100.77
CA SER A 634 72.41 -41.57 -101.15
C SER A 634 71.70 -42.44 -100.11
N THR A 635 72.40 -43.45 -99.58
CA THR A 635 71.86 -44.35 -98.53
C THR A 635 71.60 -43.60 -97.22
N ALA A 636 72.52 -42.71 -96.82
CA ALA A 636 72.35 -41.86 -95.63
C ALA A 636 71.15 -40.90 -95.75
N LEU A 637 70.89 -40.36 -96.95
CA LEU A 637 69.74 -39.48 -97.20
C LEU A 637 68.40 -40.21 -97.04
N VAL A 638 68.30 -41.45 -97.54
CA VAL A 638 67.09 -42.28 -97.40
C VAL A 638 66.80 -42.60 -95.93
N GLN A 639 67.82 -42.99 -95.16
CA GLN A 639 67.66 -43.31 -93.73
C GLN A 639 67.22 -42.09 -92.90
N LEU A 640 67.83 -40.92 -93.12
CA LEU A 640 67.45 -39.69 -92.42
C LEU A 640 66.04 -39.22 -92.78
N THR A 641 65.61 -39.41 -94.02
CA THR A 641 64.25 -39.08 -94.48
C THR A 641 63.19 -39.96 -93.81
N GLU A 642 63.48 -41.25 -93.59
CA GLU A 642 62.57 -42.15 -92.88
C GLU A 642 62.49 -41.80 -91.38
N GLN A 643 63.63 -41.47 -90.75
CA GLN A 643 63.68 -41.07 -89.33
C GLN A 643 62.93 -39.75 -89.04
N GLN A 644 62.82 -38.85 -90.01
CA GLN A 644 62.10 -37.57 -89.89
C GLN A 644 60.56 -37.72 -89.74
N LYS A 645 59.97 -38.83 -90.21
CA LYS A 645 58.52 -39.06 -90.10
C LYS A 645 58.02 -39.12 -88.66
N GLY A 646 58.84 -39.65 -87.73
CA GLY A 646 58.51 -39.71 -86.30
C GLY A 646 58.32 -38.32 -85.66
N PRO A 647 59.33 -37.43 -85.73
CA PRO A 647 59.22 -36.03 -85.29
C PRO A 647 58.07 -35.26 -85.97
N GLY A 648 57.78 -35.56 -87.25
CA GLY A 648 56.65 -34.95 -87.98
C GLY A 648 55.29 -35.29 -87.37
N ASN A 649 55.06 -36.56 -87.02
CA ASN A 649 53.82 -37.00 -86.37
C ASN A 649 53.67 -36.41 -84.95
N LYS A 650 54.76 -36.34 -84.17
CA LYS A 650 54.76 -35.70 -82.85
C LYS A 650 54.36 -34.21 -82.91
N LEU A 651 54.82 -33.49 -83.93
CA LEU A 651 54.45 -32.08 -84.13
C LEU A 651 52.95 -31.92 -84.42
N ALA A 652 52.38 -32.76 -85.30
CA ALA A 652 50.96 -32.72 -85.62
C ALA A 652 50.05 -33.01 -84.41
N GLU A 653 50.44 -33.97 -83.56
CA GLU A 653 49.74 -34.25 -82.30
C GLU A 653 49.85 -33.09 -81.29
N ALA A 654 51.04 -32.50 -81.16
CA ALA A 654 51.25 -31.35 -80.28
C ALA A 654 50.47 -30.10 -80.73
N GLU A 655 50.36 -29.86 -82.05
CA GLU A 655 49.55 -28.77 -82.62
C GLU A 655 48.05 -28.97 -82.34
N LYS A 656 47.56 -30.21 -82.47
CA LYS A 656 46.17 -30.56 -82.16
C LYS A 656 45.85 -30.33 -80.68
N HIS A 657 46.71 -30.82 -79.78
CA HIS A 657 46.54 -30.62 -78.33
C HIS A 657 46.64 -29.15 -77.94
N TRP A 658 47.56 -28.38 -78.52
CA TRP A 658 47.68 -26.94 -78.28
C TRP A 658 46.42 -26.17 -78.70
N LYS A 659 45.86 -26.49 -79.88
CA LYS A 659 44.63 -25.86 -80.36
C LYS A 659 43.46 -26.13 -79.41
N GLN A 660 43.26 -27.38 -79.01
CA GLN A 660 42.19 -27.77 -78.08
C GLN A 660 42.30 -27.05 -76.73
N VAL A 661 43.50 -27.03 -76.13
CA VAL A 661 43.73 -26.39 -74.83
C VAL A 661 43.63 -24.87 -74.93
N SER A 662 44.02 -24.25 -76.04
CA SER A 662 43.87 -22.80 -76.27
C SER A 662 42.40 -22.39 -76.42
N GLU A 663 41.59 -23.16 -77.13
CA GLU A 663 40.15 -22.93 -77.29
C GLU A 663 39.41 -23.10 -75.94
N GLN A 664 39.74 -24.14 -75.18
CA GLN A 664 39.18 -24.35 -73.84
C GLN A 664 39.55 -23.22 -72.86
N TRP A 665 40.79 -22.72 -72.93
CA TRP A 665 41.24 -21.57 -72.14
C TRP A 665 40.43 -20.31 -72.42
N GLN A 666 40.23 -20.00 -73.71
CA GLN A 666 39.44 -18.84 -74.13
C GLN A 666 37.99 -18.98 -73.65
N ALA A 667 37.38 -20.14 -73.83
CA ALA A 667 36.01 -20.41 -73.38
C ALA A 667 35.84 -20.28 -71.85
N MET A 668 36.85 -20.66 -71.06
CA MET A 668 36.86 -20.45 -69.60
C MET A 668 36.87 -18.95 -69.25
N HIS A 669 37.68 -18.14 -69.94
CA HIS A 669 37.72 -16.69 -69.74
C HIS A 669 36.43 -15.98 -70.17
N THR A 670 35.79 -16.40 -71.27
CA THR A 670 34.53 -15.78 -71.72
C THR A 670 33.39 -15.97 -70.72
N LYS A 671 33.38 -17.11 -70.00
CA LYS A 671 32.36 -17.44 -68.99
C LYS A 671 32.47 -16.61 -67.70
N ILE A 672 33.61 -15.94 -67.46
CA ILE A 672 33.80 -15.10 -66.26
C ILE A 672 33.09 -13.75 -66.38
N LYS A 673 33.12 -13.14 -67.58
CA LYS A 673 32.62 -11.78 -67.80
C LYS A 673 31.15 -11.58 -67.37
N PRO A 674 30.19 -12.46 -67.72
CA PRO A 674 28.81 -12.31 -67.27
C PRO A 674 28.64 -12.34 -65.75
N VAL A 675 29.42 -13.18 -65.05
CA VAL A 675 29.39 -13.29 -63.58
C VAL A 675 30.00 -12.03 -62.94
N GLN A 676 31.07 -11.48 -63.52
CA GLN A 676 31.63 -10.20 -63.09
C GLN A 676 30.65 -9.05 -63.28
N ASP A 677 29.97 -8.99 -64.42
CA ASP A 677 28.99 -7.95 -64.74
C ASP A 677 27.79 -8.02 -63.78
N GLN A 678 27.27 -9.23 -63.51
CA GLN A 678 26.22 -9.44 -62.49
C GLN A 678 26.68 -8.98 -61.10
N ARG A 679 27.89 -9.37 -60.69
CA ARG A 679 28.47 -8.98 -59.39
C ARG A 679 28.60 -7.47 -59.28
N ASN A 680 29.10 -6.82 -60.33
CA ASN A 680 29.28 -5.37 -60.36
C ASN A 680 27.93 -4.64 -60.44
N GLY A 681 26.92 -5.22 -61.09
CA GLY A 681 25.55 -4.72 -61.12
C GLY A 681 24.90 -4.62 -59.75
N LEU A 682 25.31 -5.43 -58.77
CA LEU A 682 24.82 -5.36 -57.39
C LEU A 682 25.40 -4.16 -56.59
N ASN A 683 26.47 -3.51 -57.06
CA ASN A 683 27.09 -2.40 -56.31
C ASN A 683 26.13 -1.21 -56.14
N GLN A 684 25.36 -0.89 -57.18
CA GLN A 684 24.43 0.24 -57.14
C GLN A 684 23.24 -0.03 -56.19
N PRO A 685 22.51 -1.16 -56.30
CA PRO A 685 21.49 -1.54 -55.32
C PRO A 685 21.99 -1.57 -53.88
N ILE A 686 23.19 -2.10 -53.63
CA ILE A 686 23.79 -2.14 -52.29
C ILE A 686 24.03 -0.72 -51.77
N ASN A 687 24.59 0.17 -52.60
CA ASN A 687 24.82 1.57 -52.23
C ASN A 687 23.51 2.33 -51.97
N ASP A 688 22.47 2.07 -52.75
CA ASP A 688 21.17 2.72 -52.58
C ASP A 688 20.49 2.29 -51.27
N VAL A 689 20.52 0.98 -50.95
CA VAL A 689 20.02 0.48 -49.65
C VAL A 689 20.89 1.00 -48.50
N TYR A 690 22.20 1.12 -48.68
CA TYR A 690 23.09 1.69 -47.66
C TYR A 690 22.75 3.17 -47.38
N LYS A 691 22.46 3.97 -48.41
CA LYS A 691 21.97 5.35 -48.25
C LYS A 691 20.64 5.39 -47.50
N GLN A 692 19.70 4.49 -47.81
CA GLN A 692 18.42 4.38 -47.09
C GLN A 692 18.62 4.03 -45.62
N LEU A 693 19.47 3.05 -45.30
CA LEU A 693 19.82 2.67 -43.93
C LEU A 693 20.33 3.87 -43.13
N LYS A 694 21.30 4.60 -43.69
CA LYS A 694 21.86 5.80 -43.07
C LYS A 694 20.80 6.88 -42.87
N GLY A 695 19.89 7.06 -43.83
CA GLY A 695 18.77 8.00 -43.71
C GLY A 695 17.82 7.64 -42.58
N PHE A 696 17.45 6.37 -42.44
CA PHE A 696 16.61 5.92 -41.32
C PHE A 696 17.33 6.03 -39.98
N GLU A 697 18.60 5.65 -39.87
CA GLU A 697 19.40 5.80 -38.65
C GLU A 697 19.48 7.26 -38.18
N GLN A 698 19.71 8.18 -39.12
CA GLN A 698 19.72 9.61 -38.85
C GLN A 698 18.34 10.14 -38.42
N GLY A 699 17.25 9.55 -38.92
CA GLY A 699 15.87 9.94 -38.57
C GLY A 699 15.35 9.37 -37.24
N ILE A 700 15.83 8.20 -36.82
CA ILE A 700 15.35 7.53 -35.59
C ILE A 700 15.66 8.35 -34.33
N LYS A 701 16.88 8.90 -34.21
CA LYS A 701 17.26 9.67 -33.01
C LYS A 701 16.37 10.92 -32.80
N PRO A 702 16.18 11.80 -33.80
CA PRO A 702 15.23 12.90 -33.71
C PRO A 702 13.79 12.46 -33.43
N ALA A 703 13.33 11.34 -34.03
CA ALA A 703 11.98 10.82 -33.78
C ALA A 703 11.80 10.36 -32.32
N LYS A 704 12.82 9.70 -31.73
CA LYS A 704 12.84 9.35 -30.29
C LYS A 704 12.81 10.59 -29.40
N GLU A 705 13.61 11.61 -29.72
CA GLU A 705 13.62 12.87 -28.97
C GLU A 705 12.28 13.60 -29.08
N LYS A 706 11.64 13.58 -30.25
CA LYS A 706 10.30 14.15 -30.48
C LYS A 706 9.23 13.43 -29.65
N LEU A 707 9.28 12.10 -29.59
CA LEU A 707 8.38 11.31 -28.75
C LEU A 707 8.57 11.64 -27.26
N ALA A 708 9.82 11.66 -26.76
CA ALA A 708 10.12 11.98 -25.37
C ALA A 708 9.60 13.38 -24.97
N LYS A 709 9.81 14.39 -25.82
CA LYS A 709 9.26 15.74 -25.60
C LYS A 709 7.73 15.77 -25.59
N ALA A 710 7.09 14.98 -26.45
CA ALA A 710 5.63 14.90 -26.49
C ALA A 710 5.06 14.19 -25.24
N GLU A 711 5.73 13.16 -24.74
CA GLU A 711 5.38 12.47 -23.48
C GLU A 711 5.53 13.41 -22.27
N GLU A 712 6.66 14.12 -22.18
CA GLU A 712 6.89 15.11 -21.12
C GLU A 712 5.83 16.22 -21.13
N ALA A 713 5.51 16.76 -22.31
CA ALA A 713 4.48 17.78 -22.49
C ALA A 713 3.06 17.28 -22.14
N MET A 714 2.80 15.97 -22.17
CA MET A 714 1.52 15.35 -21.84
C MET A 714 1.35 15.10 -20.33
N ASN A 715 2.44 14.82 -19.61
CA ASN A 715 2.41 14.36 -18.22
C ASN A 715 1.69 15.33 -17.27
N LYS A 716 2.01 16.63 -17.35
CA LYS A 716 1.40 17.64 -16.47
C LYS A 716 -0.10 17.84 -16.74
N PRO A 717 -0.56 18.11 -17.99
CA PRO A 717 -1.98 18.21 -18.29
C PRO A 717 -2.78 16.95 -17.92
N LYS A 718 -2.19 15.75 -18.12
CA LYS A 718 -2.81 14.49 -17.72
C LYS A 718 -3.03 14.42 -16.21
N ALA A 719 -1.99 14.69 -15.42
CA ALA A 719 -2.07 14.66 -13.96
C ALA A 719 -3.09 15.68 -13.42
N GLU A 720 -3.10 16.88 -13.98
CA GLU A 720 -4.06 17.95 -13.65
C GLU A 720 -5.50 17.55 -14.01
N TYR A 721 -5.72 17.00 -15.21
CA TYR A 721 -7.02 16.50 -15.65
C TYR A 721 -7.55 15.39 -14.73
N GLU A 722 -6.73 14.39 -14.43
CA GLU A 722 -7.12 13.27 -13.55
C GLU A 722 -7.40 13.75 -12.12
N ALA A 723 -6.60 14.67 -11.59
CA ALA A 723 -6.81 15.25 -10.27
C ALA A 723 -8.12 16.04 -10.19
N LEU A 724 -8.41 16.84 -11.23
CA LEU A 724 -9.63 17.63 -11.29
C LEU A 724 -10.87 16.77 -11.52
N GLN A 725 -10.75 15.70 -12.31
CA GLN A 725 -11.83 14.73 -12.49
C GLN A 725 -12.15 13.99 -11.19
N ARG A 726 -11.12 13.57 -10.43
CA ARG A 726 -11.33 13.03 -9.07
C ARG A 726 -12.02 14.04 -8.15
N SER A 727 -11.61 15.31 -8.22
CA SER A 727 -12.24 16.38 -7.44
C SER A 727 -13.71 16.59 -7.80
N LEU A 728 -14.06 16.57 -9.09
CA LEU A 728 -15.44 16.66 -9.57
C LEU A 728 -16.30 15.51 -9.03
N THR A 729 -15.84 14.26 -9.18
CA THR A 729 -16.55 13.08 -8.68
C THR A 729 -16.72 13.12 -7.16
N ASN A 730 -15.67 13.51 -6.42
CA ASN A 730 -15.73 13.65 -4.97
C ASN A 730 -16.74 14.72 -4.55
N ASN A 731 -16.76 15.89 -5.20
CA ASN A 731 -17.72 16.96 -4.91
C ASN A 731 -19.16 16.55 -5.21
N GLN A 732 -19.40 15.80 -6.29
CA GLN A 732 -20.72 15.26 -6.59
C GLN A 732 -21.18 14.27 -5.51
N ARG A 733 -20.29 13.37 -5.07
CA ARG A 733 -20.58 12.42 -3.99
C ARG A 733 -20.85 13.13 -2.66
N GLU A 734 -20.02 14.11 -2.30
CA GLU A 734 -20.20 14.92 -1.09
C GLU A 734 -21.52 15.71 -1.14
N LEU A 735 -21.88 16.29 -2.29
CA LEU A 735 -23.17 16.97 -2.44
C LEU A 735 -24.34 16.04 -2.13
N HIS A 736 -24.34 14.83 -2.70
CA HIS A 736 -25.37 13.83 -2.41
C HIS A 736 -25.39 13.41 -0.93
N HIS A 737 -24.21 13.21 -0.32
CA HIS A 737 -24.09 12.89 1.09
C HIS A 737 -24.70 13.98 1.99
N TRP A 738 -24.33 15.25 1.77
CA TRP A 738 -24.83 16.37 2.58
C TRP A 738 -26.32 16.65 2.34
N GLN A 739 -26.83 16.43 1.12
CA GLN A 739 -28.28 16.49 0.86
C GLN A 739 -29.04 15.38 1.58
N ALA A 740 -28.49 14.17 1.67
CA ALA A 740 -29.07 13.11 2.47
C ALA A 740 -29.00 13.45 3.97
N ALA A 741 -27.88 13.97 4.45
CA ALA A 741 -27.70 14.41 5.83
C ALA A 741 -28.73 15.47 6.24
N ALA A 742 -29.06 16.43 5.36
CA ALA A 742 -30.10 17.42 5.62
C ALA A 742 -31.48 16.78 5.89
N VAL A 743 -31.84 15.74 5.12
CA VAL A 743 -33.08 14.98 5.34
C VAL A 743 -33.05 14.22 6.66
N ASN A 744 -31.90 13.64 7.02
CA ASN A 744 -31.73 12.96 8.31
C ASN A 744 -31.88 13.94 9.47
N THR A 745 -31.34 15.16 9.36
CA THR A 745 -31.53 16.21 10.38
C THR A 745 -33.01 16.51 10.61
N ASP A 746 -33.82 16.61 9.55
CA ASP A 746 -35.27 16.76 9.67
C ASP A 746 -35.95 15.54 10.31
N ALA A 747 -35.53 14.33 9.94
CA ALA A 747 -36.05 13.10 10.52
C ALA A 747 -35.80 13.03 12.04
N LEU A 748 -34.57 13.34 12.46
CA LEU A 748 -34.15 13.37 13.87
C LEU A 748 -34.87 14.45 14.67
N ARG A 749 -35.03 15.67 14.10
CA ARG A 749 -35.79 16.76 14.73
C ARG A 749 -37.24 16.36 14.96
N LEU A 750 -37.93 15.85 13.93
CA LEU A 750 -39.31 15.37 14.04
C LEU A 750 -39.44 14.19 15.01
N GLY A 751 -38.44 13.31 15.04
CA GLY A 751 -38.35 12.20 15.99
C GLY A 751 -38.27 12.69 17.43
N LYS A 752 -37.41 13.67 17.72
CA LYS A 752 -37.29 14.30 19.03
C LYS A 752 -38.58 15.03 19.43
N GLU A 753 -39.18 15.80 18.53
CA GLU A 753 -40.50 16.43 18.74
C GLU A 753 -41.57 15.39 19.11
N ALA A 754 -41.62 14.26 18.39
CA ALA A 754 -42.57 13.18 18.66
C ALA A 754 -42.32 12.52 20.03
N GLU A 755 -41.05 12.31 20.40
CA GLU A 755 -40.67 11.75 21.70
C GLU A 755 -41.03 12.69 22.85
N ASP A 756 -40.77 13.99 22.72
CA ASP A 756 -41.08 15.00 23.73
C ASP A 756 -42.60 15.13 23.91
N LEU A 757 -43.37 15.14 22.82
CA LEU A 757 -44.83 15.11 22.88
C LEU A 757 -45.34 13.80 23.50
N ALA A 758 -44.72 12.66 23.21
CA ALA A 758 -45.09 11.37 23.81
C ALA A 758 -44.82 11.35 25.32
N LYS A 759 -43.70 11.92 25.78
CA LYS A 759 -43.39 12.08 27.21
C LYS A 759 -44.40 12.98 27.91
N GLN A 760 -44.77 14.11 27.30
CA GLN A 760 -45.81 14.99 27.82
C GLN A 760 -47.16 14.27 27.89
N HIS A 761 -47.53 13.54 26.84
CA HIS A 761 -48.75 12.73 26.81
C HIS A 761 -48.74 11.67 27.93
N HIS A 762 -47.63 10.96 28.13
CA HIS A 762 -47.49 9.96 29.19
C HIS A 762 -47.58 10.58 30.59
N SER A 763 -46.91 11.71 30.82
CA SER A 763 -47.02 12.44 32.09
C SER A 763 -48.47 12.87 32.39
N ARG A 764 -49.24 13.27 31.35
CA ARG A 764 -50.68 13.53 31.50
C ARG A 764 -51.49 12.28 31.84
N MET A 765 -51.13 11.11 31.28
CA MET A 765 -51.73 9.81 31.67
C MET A 765 -51.50 9.49 33.15
N ASP A 766 -50.28 9.70 33.63
CA ASP A 766 -49.92 9.43 35.01
C ASP A 766 -50.67 10.38 35.95
N ALA A 767 -50.72 11.67 35.61
CA ALA A 767 -51.51 12.67 36.32
C ALA A 767 -53.01 12.33 36.31
N PHE A 768 -53.54 11.84 35.19
CA PHE A 768 -54.93 11.40 35.08
C PHE A 768 -55.22 10.21 35.99
N THR A 769 -54.31 9.24 36.02
CA THR A 769 -54.42 8.05 36.87
C THR A 769 -54.37 8.41 38.36
N ALA A 770 -53.45 9.31 38.73
CA ALA A 770 -53.35 9.83 40.10
C ALA A 770 -54.61 10.60 40.53
N LEU A 771 -55.10 11.51 39.67
CA LEU A 771 -56.30 12.30 39.94
C LEU A 771 -57.57 11.45 39.97
N ALA A 772 -57.67 10.43 39.11
CA ALA A 772 -58.81 9.49 39.12
C ALA A 772 -58.88 8.73 40.45
N LYS A 773 -57.74 8.34 41.01
CA LYS A 773 -57.66 7.72 42.33
C LYS A 773 -58.08 8.69 43.44
N GLU A 774 -57.62 9.93 43.37
CA GLU A 774 -58.03 10.99 44.32
C GLU A 774 -59.55 11.20 44.30
N VAL A 775 -60.15 11.32 43.11
CA VAL A 775 -61.61 11.48 42.93
C VAL A 775 -62.40 10.30 43.52
N GLN A 776 -61.89 9.06 43.42
CA GLN A 776 -62.54 7.88 43.99
C GLN A 776 -62.53 7.86 45.53
N GLU A 777 -61.51 8.46 46.15
CA GLU A 777 -61.33 8.47 47.60
C GLU A 777 -62.01 9.69 48.28
N LEU A 778 -62.41 10.70 47.50
CA LEU A 778 -63.00 11.94 47.99
C LEU A 778 -64.46 11.78 48.45
N LYS A 779 -64.77 12.28 49.65
CA LYS A 779 -66.13 12.27 50.25
C LYS A 779 -66.82 13.63 50.27
N ASP A 780 -66.07 14.72 50.10
CA ASP A 780 -66.59 16.10 50.10
C ASP A 780 -67.25 16.44 48.74
N PRO A 781 -68.58 16.70 48.69
CA PRO A 781 -69.30 16.93 47.43
C PRO A 781 -68.81 18.14 46.63
N ALA A 782 -68.36 19.21 47.30
CA ALA A 782 -67.90 20.42 46.62
C ALA A 782 -66.56 20.17 45.91
N LYS A 783 -65.61 19.53 46.63
CA LYS A 783 -64.31 19.16 46.07
C LYS A 783 -64.40 18.05 45.03
N LEU A 784 -65.36 17.11 45.19
CA LEU A 784 -65.59 16.06 44.19
C LEU A 784 -66.00 16.66 42.84
N LYS A 785 -66.89 17.66 42.82
CA LYS A 785 -67.32 18.34 41.59
C LYS A 785 -66.15 19.06 40.92
N GLU A 786 -65.32 19.75 41.69
CA GLU A 786 -64.11 20.44 41.22
C GLU A 786 -63.10 19.46 40.60
N LYS A 787 -62.71 18.42 41.35
CA LYS A 787 -61.74 17.40 40.91
C LYS A 787 -62.24 16.57 39.73
N THR A 788 -63.55 16.31 39.64
CA THR A 788 -64.17 15.67 38.47
C THR A 788 -64.10 16.56 37.22
N ALA A 789 -64.24 17.87 37.37
CA ALA A 789 -64.07 18.81 36.26
C ALA A 789 -62.61 18.87 35.77
N GLU A 790 -61.64 18.85 36.69
CA GLU A 790 -60.21 18.72 36.37
C GLU A 790 -59.89 17.41 35.65
N LEU A 791 -60.45 16.29 36.12
CA LEU A 791 -60.27 14.97 35.51
C LEU A 791 -60.81 14.92 34.07
N ASN A 792 -62.00 15.48 33.84
CA ASN A 792 -62.60 15.58 32.50
C ASN A 792 -61.83 16.53 31.59
N LYS A 793 -61.25 17.61 32.13
CA LYS A 793 -60.35 18.50 31.39
C LYS A 793 -59.10 17.74 30.94
N LEU A 794 -58.43 17.06 31.86
CA LEU A 794 -57.21 16.30 31.56
C LEU A 794 -57.48 15.18 30.54
N ARG A 795 -58.63 14.49 30.64
CA ARG A 795 -59.06 13.50 29.64
C ARG A 795 -59.16 14.08 28.23
N ARG A 796 -59.74 15.27 28.07
CA ARG A 796 -59.82 15.94 26.76
C ARG A 796 -58.45 16.32 26.23
N GLU A 797 -57.56 16.84 27.07
CA GLU A 797 -56.19 17.21 26.68
C GLU A 797 -55.36 16.00 26.25
N ILE A 798 -55.60 14.85 26.87
CA ILE A 798 -55.05 13.55 26.50
C ILE A 798 -55.53 13.14 25.10
N ASP A 799 -56.86 13.11 24.91
CA ASP A 799 -57.47 12.58 23.69
C ASP A 799 -57.11 13.48 22.48
N GLN A 800 -56.93 14.79 22.72
CA GLN A 800 -56.48 15.76 21.72
C GLN A 800 -54.98 15.66 21.39
N ALA A 801 -54.13 15.21 22.32
CA ALA A 801 -52.69 15.13 22.10
C ALA A 801 -52.25 13.85 21.35
N ALA A 802 -52.99 12.76 21.48
CA ALA A 802 -52.62 11.47 20.87
C ALA A 802 -52.46 11.51 19.33
N PRO A 803 -53.37 12.15 18.54
CA PRO A 803 -53.21 12.25 17.09
C PRO A 803 -51.92 12.97 16.69
N THR A 804 -51.57 14.06 17.38
CA THR A 804 -50.37 14.86 17.10
C THR A 804 -49.09 14.08 17.33
N VAL A 805 -49.03 13.25 18.39
CA VAL A 805 -47.88 12.36 18.65
C VAL A 805 -47.70 11.36 17.50
N ILE A 806 -48.79 10.74 17.06
CA ILE A 806 -48.79 9.75 15.97
C ILE A 806 -48.38 10.40 14.64
N GLU A 807 -48.94 11.57 14.34
CA GLU A 807 -48.63 12.32 13.12
C GLU A 807 -47.14 12.65 13.04
N LYS A 808 -46.57 13.22 14.11
CA LYS A 808 -45.14 13.55 14.18
C LYS A 808 -44.24 12.32 14.07
N SER A 809 -44.61 11.22 14.73
CA SER A 809 -43.90 9.94 14.61
C SER A 809 -43.91 9.40 13.17
N ASN A 810 -45.04 9.50 12.47
CA ASN A 810 -45.16 9.06 11.08
C ASN A 810 -44.36 9.96 10.13
N GLN A 811 -44.38 11.29 10.34
CA GLN A 811 -43.55 12.24 9.57
C GLN A 811 -42.06 11.94 9.74
N ALA A 812 -41.61 11.67 10.97
CA ALA A 812 -40.23 11.29 11.25
C ALA A 812 -39.82 9.99 10.52
N LYS A 813 -40.66 8.95 10.57
CA LYS A 813 -40.43 7.68 9.86
C LYS A 813 -40.36 7.86 8.35
N ALA A 814 -41.27 8.65 7.78
CA ALA A 814 -41.27 8.95 6.35
C ALA A 814 -39.97 9.64 5.91
N LYS A 815 -39.50 10.62 6.69
CA LYS A 815 -38.21 11.29 6.45
C LYS A 815 -37.02 10.35 6.62
N GLN A 816 -37.05 9.45 7.60
CA GLN A 816 -36.01 8.43 7.76
C GLN A 816 -35.94 7.50 6.54
N GLN A 817 -37.09 7.08 6.01
CA GLN A 817 -37.15 6.27 4.78
C GLN A 817 -36.62 7.05 3.57
N GLU A 818 -36.97 8.34 3.43
CA GLU A 818 -36.42 9.22 2.38
C GLU A 818 -34.89 9.29 2.46
N TYR A 819 -34.34 9.47 3.68
CA TYR A 819 -32.90 9.50 3.92
C TYR A 819 -32.21 8.19 3.53
N LEU A 820 -32.73 7.04 3.98
CA LEU A 820 -32.18 5.73 3.65
C LEU A 820 -32.21 5.46 2.13
N GLY A 821 -33.26 5.91 1.45
CA GLY A 821 -33.36 5.87 -0.02
C GLY A 821 -32.30 6.74 -0.71
N LYS A 822 -31.99 7.93 -0.18
CA LYS A 822 -30.92 8.78 -0.72
C LYS A 822 -29.52 8.24 -0.46
N LEU A 823 -29.30 7.62 0.71
CA LEU A 823 -28.04 6.96 1.07
C LEU A 823 -27.73 5.76 0.17
N SER A 824 -28.71 4.90 -0.12
CA SER A 824 -28.50 3.73 -0.97
C SER A 824 -28.08 4.12 -2.40
N VAL A 825 -28.63 5.21 -2.93
CA VAL A 825 -28.22 5.79 -4.21
C VAL A 825 -26.80 6.39 -4.14
N ALA A 826 -26.42 6.94 -2.99
CA ALA A 826 -25.07 7.49 -2.76
C ALA A 826 -23.99 6.42 -2.50
N GLY A 827 -24.36 5.23 -2.03
CA GLY A 827 -23.46 4.09 -1.78
C GLY A 827 -23.40 3.04 -2.89
N ALA A 828 -24.35 3.06 -3.85
CA ALA A 828 -24.41 2.14 -5.00
C ALA A 828 -23.64 2.65 -6.25
N LYS A 829 -22.90 3.76 -6.13
CA LYS A 829 -22.00 4.32 -7.15
C LYS A 829 -20.67 4.66 -6.51
#